data_AF-A0A2A6CB98-F1
#
_entry.id   AF-A0A2A6CB98-F1
#
_cell.length_a   1.000
_cell.length_b   1.000
_cell.length_c   1.000
_cell.angle_alpha   90.00
_cell.angle_beta   90.00
_cell.angle_gamma   90.00
#
_symmetry.space_group_name_H-M   'P 1'
#
loop_
_entity.id
_entity.type
_entity.pdbx_description
1 polymer ?
#
loop_
_entity_poly.entity_id
_entity_poly.type
_entity_poly.pdbx_seq_one_letter_code
_entity_poly.pdbx_strand_id
1 'polypeptide(L)'
;IRDILIFVFPFISSFIFIHRLFHLHERMAASVKEGGGNTRGDYAVFAILFFTNILNYVDRYTMAGVLTGIQQDFSIDDAHAGLLQTAFITALAIGSPLFGYLGDRYNRKLLIIIGLSIWTASVLGSSFIPKTSFVGFITMRAFFGFGQAAYVTISPSLIADTFNGERRALMLMLYYFAIPVGSGLGFIVGSKVASVANDWRWGIRAPSFLDAICLVLLIFFVHDRQVPAAEHEIVIEGRATERSSYKNDLLSLAKNATFMTSTFAYTAVVFVTGTLSWWIPSAMQHVQAMTKNLTSTKDLDPNDKARTTFIFGIITIISGFSGVAAGSVLSNLLSSGKWCFSYCRTPRSDPIICAVGTLIGVPSLFAVMQLIPINMYVAEVFMFVCITGLCFIWATNVNLYISVVAPNKRNTANGIQILLSHVLGDGSGPYIIGVISDAIRGPDDHSPGGNWSSLSKAFYVANAILIPAVILFTIAAITYPRDRTAFLRSTNGSMVEIAELATTAENGGATNKVTPSDKTRIPVKLTMTDPALTSSPPRSPPINEKTAIGDQTLIIYIRMVSTMEGSLDPMLYNVGKEEGLCVWRKFKLEKIAPSHHGIFYDGDSYIVLNTKDGADAWDVHFWLGQNASIDEMGTAAIKAVEIDQALDGFPVQYREVQGHESPLFLSYFKKNFRYETGGHDSGFHTVEDILKDFQPKLYRCKGKRNVRCTEVRISRLSLNLGDVFILDVGKEIYVWMPPQSGRLERIRGMERAKNIAETERQNQSKVMKIGTNATNSGSISEGRKVNDASGEAQVTKIAQGDEVKQSLLDSKDAFILDAVNGGIYVWVGKGCTVEERSRAFQWGQTYLYVSNLPSWTTVTRVLESVEPQMFTQWFDDWHGAKKKAEFVPRLFQCSNETGKLVIEEIAGYEQEDLDGDDVMVLDALNIIYVWVGAGANKEEKKEAEKTAQGYLNNSEVKRHKKTVIETVFQGEETPTFKKFFPAWDEKMFKNSARSAANMRKLLFN
;
A
#
# COMPACT_ATOMS: atom_id res chain seq x y z
N ILE A 1 -31.80 -28.16 26.04
CA ILE A 1 -31.11 -28.45 24.76
C ILE A 1 -31.65 -27.58 23.62
N ARG A 2 -32.87 -27.78 23.09
CA ARG A 2 -33.42 -27.00 21.95
C ARG A 2 -33.21 -25.49 22.08
N ASP A 3 -33.60 -24.90 23.20
CA ASP A 3 -33.52 -23.45 23.39
C ASP A 3 -32.08 -22.95 23.65
N ILE A 4 -31.16 -23.83 24.08
CA ILE A 4 -29.71 -23.55 24.10
C ILE A 4 -29.15 -23.59 22.67
N LEU A 5 -29.60 -24.53 21.84
CA LEU A 5 -29.28 -24.52 20.41
C LEU A 5 -29.83 -23.24 19.75
N ILE A 6 -31.02 -22.73 20.12
CA ILE A 6 -31.51 -21.44 19.60
C ILE A 6 -30.62 -20.26 20.03
N PHE A 7 -30.00 -20.28 21.20
CA PHE A 7 -29.02 -19.27 21.62
C PHE A 7 -27.67 -19.42 20.90
N VAL A 8 -27.14 -20.64 20.76
CA VAL A 8 -25.79 -20.90 20.23
C VAL A 8 -25.75 -21.01 18.69
N PHE A 9 -26.82 -21.50 18.06
CA PHE A 9 -26.89 -21.73 16.60
C PHE A 9 -26.78 -20.45 15.76
N PRO A 10 -27.27 -19.27 16.15
CA PRO A 10 -26.95 -18.03 15.46
C PRO A 10 -25.44 -17.76 15.41
N PHE A 11 -24.74 -17.86 16.56
CA PHE A 11 -23.29 -17.66 16.61
C PHE A 11 -22.51 -18.76 15.88
N ILE A 12 -22.91 -20.03 15.99
CA ILE A 12 -22.31 -21.15 15.22
C ILE A 12 -22.62 -21.02 13.73
N SER A 13 -23.82 -20.60 13.33
CA SER A 13 -24.20 -20.40 11.92
C SER A 13 -23.45 -19.21 11.33
N SER A 14 -23.31 -18.10 12.08
CA SER A 14 -22.40 -17.02 11.72
C SER A 14 -20.96 -17.52 11.61
N PHE A 15 -20.44 -18.28 12.58
CA PHE A 15 -19.07 -18.82 12.54
C PHE A 15 -18.85 -19.77 11.35
N ILE A 16 -19.81 -20.63 11.03
CA ILE A 16 -19.79 -21.54 9.86
C ILE A 16 -19.95 -20.75 8.56
N PHE A 17 -20.78 -19.71 8.53
CA PHE A 17 -20.93 -18.83 7.37
C PHE A 17 -19.63 -18.05 7.12
N ILE A 18 -19.03 -17.48 8.17
CA ILE A 18 -17.72 -16.81 8.17
C ILE A 18 -16.63 -17.80 7.71
N HIS A 19 -16.58 -19.02 8.26
CA HIS A 19 -15.63 -20.06 7.85
C HIS A 19 -15.86 -20.51 6.40
N ARG A 20 -17.11 -20.57 5.91
CA ARG A 20 -17.42 -20.86 4.50
C ARG A 20 -17.07 -19.69 3.60
N LEU A 21 -17.30 -18.45 4.02
CA LEU A 21 -16.91 -17.24 3.30
C LEU A 21 -15.39 -17.13 3.22
N PHE A 22 -14.66 -17.45 4.30
CA PHE A 22 -13.22 -17.55 4.31
C PHE A 22 -12.68 -18.73 3.51
N HIS A 23 -13.34 -19.88 3.46
CA HIS A 23 -12.92 -20.95 2.54
C HIS A 23 -13.25 -20.62 1.08
N LEU A 24 -14.33 -19.89 0.80
CA LEU A 24 -14.64 -19.40 -0.54
C LEU A 24 -13.60 -18.35 -0.96
N HIS A 25 -13.23 -17.44 -0.05
CA HIS A 25 -12.20 -16.42 -0.28
C HIS A 25 -10.78 -17.02 -0.30
N GLU A 26 -10.44 -18.02 0.52
CA GLU A 26 -9.19 -18.79 0.39
C GLU A 26 -9.13 -19.47 -0.97
N ARG A 27 -10.24 -20.00 -1.50
CA ARG A 27 -10.29 -20.61 -2.84
C ARG A 27 -10.16 -19.57 -3.96
N MET A 28 -10.79 -18.41 -3.82
CA MET A 28 -10.65 -17.27 -4.78
C MET A 28 -9.30 -16.54 -4.65
N ALA A 29 -8.61 -16.66 -3.51
CA ALA A 29 -7.25 -16.15 -3.31
C ALA A 29 -6.17 -17.20 -3.66
N ALA A 30 -6.48 -18.50 -3.63
CA ALA A 30 -5.58 -19.56 -4.07
C ALA A 30 -5.33 -19.53 -5.59
N SER A 31 -6.24 -18.92 -6.37
CA SER A 31 -6.02 -18.54 -7.76
C SER A 31 -5.20 -17.24 -7.94
N VAL A 32 -4.72 -16.61 -6.86
CA VAL A 32 -3.90 -15.39 -6.89
C VAL A 32 -2.64 -15.56 -6.04
N LYS A 33 -1.65 -16.23 -6.64
CA LYS A 33 -0.23 -16.20 -6.27
C LYS A 33 0.46 -15.13 -7.13
N GLU A 34 1.33 -14.24 -6.65
CA GLU A 34 1.92 -14.05 -5.32
C GLU A 34 1.88 -12.56 -4.89
N GLY A 35 2.60 -12.19 -3.82
CA GLY A 35 2.78 -10.79 -3.39
C GLY A 35 2.18 -10.47 -2.02
N GLY A 36 3.04 -10.25 -1.01
CA GLY A 36 2.69 -9.63 0.28
C GLY A 36 1.51 -10.25 1.04
N GLY A 37 1.27 -11.57 0.89
CA GLY A 37 0.00 -12.19 1.26
C GLY A 37 -0.35 -12.10 2.75
N ASN A 38 -1.54 -11.58 3.07
CA ASN A 38 -2.14 -11.65 4.40
C ASN A 38 -2.13 -13.09 4.92
N THR A 39 -1.55 -13.27 6.11
CA THR A 39 -1.38 -14.59 6.73
C THR A 39 -2.72 -15.11 7.26
N ARG A 40 -2.80 -16.43 7.53
CA ARG A 40 -3.93 -16.99 8.30
C ARG A 40 -4.08 -16.37 9.69
N GLY A 41 -3.00 -15.85 10.27
CA GLY A 41 -3.05 -15.04 11.49
C GLY A 41 -3.84 -13.76 11.31
N ASP A 42 -3.64 -13.05 10.20
CA ASP A 42 -4.32 -11.77 9.91
C ASP A 42 -5.83 -11.95 9.73
N TYR A 43 -6.25 -13.02 9.04
CA TYR A 43 -7.67 -13.40 8.95
C TYR A 43 -8.25 -13.87 10.28
N ALA A 44 -7.46 -14.50 11.17
CA ALA A 44 -7.90 -14.86 12.51
C ALA A 44 -8.06 -13.62 13.42
N VAL A 45 -7.14 -12.64 13.33
CA VAL A 45 -7.26 -11.32 13.98
C VAL A 45 -8.53 -10.62 13.51
N PHE A 46 -8.76 -10.57 12.19
CA PHE A 46 -10.01 -10.02 11.66
C PHE A 46 -11.24 -10.76 12.19
N ALA A 47 -11.23 -12.09 12.24
CA ALA A 47 -12.38 -12.88 12.71
C ALA A 47 -12.72 -12.57 14.18
N ILE A 48 -11.70 -12.37 15.04
CA ILE A 48 -11.88 -11.94 16.44
C ILE A 48 -12.51 -10.54 16.47
N LEU A 49 -11.97 -9.57 15.74
CA LEU A 49 -12.50 -8.21 15.69
C LEU A 49 -13.92 -8.14 15.09
N PHE A 50 -14.21 -8.90 14.04
CA PHE A 50 -15.55 -8.96 13.47
C PHE A 50 -16.56 -9.55 14.45
N PHE A 51 -16.21 -10.65 15.14
CA PHE A 51 -17.08 -11.26 16.13
C PHE A 51 -17.27 -10.38 17.39
N THR A 52 -16.21 -9.73 17.88
CA THR A 52 -16.32 -8.71 18.94
C THR A 52 -17.17 -7.53 18.49
N ASN A 53 -17.12 -7.13 17.21
CA ASN A 53 -18.02 -6.09 16.67
C ASN A 53 -19.48 -6.56 16.54
N ILE A 54 -19.76 -7.86 16.40
CA ILE A 54 -21.15 -8.35 16.51
C ILE A 54 -21.62 -8.20 17.97
N LEU A 55 -20.84 -8.64 18.95
CA LEU A 55 -21.19 -8.53 20.38
C LEU A 55 -21.36 -7.08 20.84
N ASN A 56 -20.49 -6.18 20.37
CA ASN A 56 -20.56 -4.73 20.55
C ASN A 56 -21.96 -4.15 20.26
N TYR A 57 -22.61 -4.62 19.20
CA TYR A 57 -23.98 -4.22 18.85
C TYR A 57 -25.06 -5.10 19.52
N VAL A 58 -24.76 -6.36 19.89
CA VAL A 58 -25.65 -7.16 20.75
C VAL A 58 -25.87 -6.44 22.08
N ASP A 59 -24.83 -6.05 22.81
CA ASP A 59 -24.93 -5.38 24.11
C ASP A 59 -25.58 -4.00 24.05
N ARG A 60 -25.39 -3.28 22.93
CA ARG A 60 -26.05 -1.99 22.69
C ARG A 60 -27.58 -2.13 22.67
N TYR A 61 -28.11 -3.20 22.08
CA TYR A 61 -29.55 -3.38 21.85
C TYR A 61 -30.23 -4.43 22.74
N THR A 62 -29.47 -5.32 23.42
CA THR A 62 -29.95 -6.22 24.47
C THR A 62 -30.72 -5.47 25.56
N MET A 63 -30.27 -4.26 25.93
CA MET A 63 -30.93 -3.38 26.90
C MET A 63 -32.37 -3.02 26.47
N ALA A 64 -32.57 -2.63 25.21
CA ALA A 64 -33.89 -2.34 24.64
C ALA A 64 -34.75 -3.61 24.53
N GLY A 65 -34.15 -4.77 24.25
CA GLY A 65 -34.84 -6.06 24.19
C GLY A 65 -35.44 -6.57 25.51
N VAL A 66 -35.04 -5.99 26.65
CA VAL A 66 -35.55 -6.32 27.99
C VAL A 66 -36.06 -5.09 28.78
N LEU A 67 -36.26 -3.95 28.11
CA LEU A 67 -36.48 -2.63 28.72
C LEU A 67 -37.66 -2.60 29.71
N THR A 68 -38.80 -3.21 29.37
CA THR A 68 -39.98 -3.28 30.25
C THR A 68 -39.69 -3.98 31.59
N GLY A 69 -38.78 -4.95 31.60
CA GLY A 69 -38.33 -5.63 32.82
C GLY A 69 -37.47 -4.72 33.71
N ILE A 70 -36.61 -3.89 33.11
CA ILE A 70 -35.79 -2.90 33.82
C ILE A 70 -36.67 -1.79 34.40
N GLN A 71 -37.63 -1.29 33.62
CA GLN A 71 -38.59 -0.27 34.06
C GLN A 71 -39.35 -0.72 35.31
N GLN A 72 -39.85 -1.96 35.33
CA GLN A 72 -40.51 -2.54 36.50
C GLN A 72 -39.55 -2.72 37.69
N ASP A 73 -38.35 -3.23 37.45
CA ASP A 73 -37.47 -3.70 38.53
C ASP A 73 -36.71 -2.57 39.24
N PHE A 74 -36.52 -1.42 38.59
CA PHE A 74 -36.09 -0.16 39.23
C PHE A 74 -37.25 0.81 39.52
N SER A 75 -38.48 0.48 39.08
CA SER A 75 -39.67 1.34 39.20
C SER A 75 -39.47 2.74 38.61
N ILE A 76 -39.00 2.79 37.35
CA ILE A 76 -38.70 4.01 36.60
C ILE A 76 -39.71 4.25 35.47
N ASP A 77 -39.90 5.52 35.15
CA ASP A 77 -40.75 6.04 34.06
C ASP A 77 -40.09 5.92 32.66
N ASP A 78 -40.63 6.58 31.64
CA ASP A 78 -40.07 6.52 30.29
C ASP A 78 -38.86 7.47 30.12
N ALA A 79 -38.84 8.63 30.76
CA ALA A 79 -37.71 9.56 30.74
C ALA A 79 -36.45 8.91 31.31
N HIS A 80 -36.52 8.35 32.52
CA HIS A 80 -35.41 7.67 33.16
C HIS A 80 -34.99 6.41 32.36
N ALA A 81 -35.93 5.69 31.76
CA ALA A 81 -35.60 4.57 30.88
C ALA A 81 -34.91 5.01 29.56
N GLY A 82 -35.28 6.16 28.98
CA GLY A 82 -34.58 6.77 27.85
C GLY A 82 -33.17 7.28 28.22
N LEU A 83 -33.00 7.79 29.44
CA LEU A 83 -31.72 8.28 29.97
C LEU A 83 -30.62 7.21 29.99
N LEU A 84 -30.98 5.92 30.10
CA LEU A 84 -30.06 4.78 30.02
C LEU A 84 -29.35 4.65 28.66
N GLN A 85 -29.96 5.14 27.59
CA GLN A 85 -29.34 5.25 26.28
C GLN A 85 -28.52 6.53 26.16
N THR A 86 -29.04 7.65 26.67
CA THR A 86 -28.31 8.94 26.66
C THR A 86 -26.97 8.85 27.40
N ALA A 87 -26.95 8.35 28.63
CA ALA A 87 -25.71 8.24 29.42
C ALA A 87 -24.64 7.36 28.72
N PHE A 88 -25.08 6.29 28.05
CA PHE A 88 -24.24 5.40 27.26
C PHE A 88 -23.69 6.10 25.99
N ILE A 89 -24.55 6.73 25.19
CA ILE A 89 -24.13 7.42 23.94
C ILE A 89 -23.29 8.67 24.22
N THR A 90 -23.59 9.44 25.27
CA THR A 90 -22.76 10.59 25.66
C THR A 90 -21.37 10.16 26.12
N ALA A 91 -21.25 9.07 26.90
CA ALA A 91 -19.96 8.54 27.30
C ALA A 91 -19.15 7.99 26.11
N LEU A 92 -19.83 7.32 25.15
CA LEU A 92 -19.24 6.88 23.88
C LEU A 92 -18.71 8.06 23.05
N ALA A 93 -19.51 9.12 22.92
CA ALA A 93 -19.16 10.32 22.17
C ALA A 93 -17.99 11.12 22.79
N ILE A 94 -17.87 11.15 24.12
CA ILE A 94 -16.75 11.76 24.83
C ILE A 94 -15.50 10.87 24.75
N GLY A 95 -15.64 9.55 24.87
CA GLY A 95 -14.53 8.60 24.81
C GLY A 95 -13.89 8.49 23.42
N SER A 96 -14.66 8.62 22.33
CA SER A 96 -14.17 8.31 20.98
C SER A 96 -13.03 9.23 20.51
N PRO A 97 -13.10 10.58 20.67
CA PRO A 97 -11.96 11.46 20.37
C PRO A 97 -10.72 11.18 21.22
N LEU A 98 -10.91 10.81 22.50
CA LEU A 98 -9.82 10.45 23.40
C LEU A 98 -9.12 9.17 22.94
N PHE A 99 -9.87 8.10 22.67
CA PHE A 99 -9.29 6.84 22.22
C PHE A 99 -8.75 6.87 20.79
N GLY A 100 -9.24 7.77 19.93
CA GLY A 100 -8.58 8.10 18.67
C GLY A 100 -7.19 8.69 18.91
N TYR A 101 -7.11 9.80 19.66
CA TYR A 101 -5.84 10.44 20.01
C TYR A 101 -4.83 9.47 20.67
N LEU A 102 -5.32 8.55 21.51
CA LEU A 102 -4.48 7.53 22.15
C LEU A 102 -4.08 6.41 21.17
N GLY A 103 -4.99 5.93 20.31
CA GLY A 103 -4.74 4.87 19.32
C GLY A 103 -3.75 5.24 18.22
N ASP A 104 -3.53 6.54 18.01
CA ASP A 104 -2.49 7.08 17.13
C ASP A 104 -1.09 7.10 17.78
N ARG A 105 -0.97 6.92 19.12
CA ARG A 105 0.24 7.22 19.90
C ARG A 105 0.73 6.09 20.82
N TYR A 106 -0.17 5.22 21.24
CA TYR A 106 0.09 4.15 22.20
C TYR A 106 -0.32 2.80 21.61
N ASN A 107 0.15 1.71 22.24
CA ASN A 107 -0.13 0.34 21.80
C ASN A 107 -1.64 0.09 21.64
N ARG A 108 -2.08 -0.16 20.39
CA ARG A 108 -3.50 -0.25 20.02
C ARG A 108 -4.14 -1.48 20.61
N LYS A 109 -3.42 -2.60 20.65
CA LYS A 109 -3.88 -3.83 21.32
C LYS A 109 -4.18 -3.57 22.79
N LEU A 110 -3.28 -2.90 23.52
CA LEU A 110 -3.45 -2.60 24.94
C LEU A 110 -4.66 -1.68 25.20
N LEU A 111 -4.85 -0.64 24.38
CA LEU A 111 -6.02 0.24 24.49
C LEU A 111 -7.33 -0.52 24.25
N ILE A 112 -7.37 -1.41 23.25
CA ILE A 112 -8.55 -2.26 23.00
C ILE A 112 -8.78 -3.23 24.16
N ILE A 113 -7.74 -3.88 24.71
CA ILE A 113 -7.85 -4.76 25.89
C ILE A 113 -8.43 -3.99 27.08
N ILE A 114 -7.93 -2.78 27.36
CA ILE A 114 -8.42 -1.94 28.47
C ILE A 114 -9.89 -1.56 28.25
N GLY A 115 -10.25 -1.06 27.07
CA GLY A 115 -11.62 -0.67 26.75
C GLY A 115 -12.61 -1.82 26.79
N LEU A 116 -12.25 -2.98 26.22
CA LEU A 116 -13.05 -4.21 26.28
C LEU A 116 -13.16 -4.74 27.72
N SER A 117 -12.11 -4.65 28.53
CA SER A 117 -12.17 -5.00 29.97
C SER A 117 -13.15 -4.11 30.73
N ILE A 118 -13.11 -2.79 30.49
CA ILE A 118 -14.04 -1.82 31.08
C ILE A 118 -15.49 -2.12 30.64
N TRP A 119 -15.71 -2.36 29.34
CA TRP A 119 -17.01 -2.76 28.79
C TRP A 119 -17.52 -4.03 29.48
N THR A 120 -16.82 -5.16 29.38
CA THR A 120 -17.26 -6.46 29.92
C THR A 120 -17.54 -6.37 31.42
N ALA A 121 -16.66 -5.72 32.19
CA ALA A 121 -16.86 -5.52 33.63
C ALA A 121 -18.07 -4.64 33.96
N SER A 122 -18.33 -3.59 33.17
CA SER A 122 -19.47 -2.68 33.37
C SER A 122 -20.79 -3.33 33.03
N VAL A 123 -20.86 -4.08 31.92
CA VAL A 123 -22.09 -4.78 31.50
C VAL A 123 -22.42 -5.91 32.47
N LEU A 124 -21.45 -6.74 32.83
CA LEU A 124 -21.63 -7.78 33.86
C LEU A 124 -21.98 -7.16 35.22
N GLY A 125 -21.26 -6.11 35.63
CA GLY A 125 -21.48 -5.37 36.88
C GLY A 125 -22.88 -4.75 36.98
N SER A 126 -23.42 -4.23 35.88
CA SER A 126 -24.79 -3.68 35.81
C SER A 126 -25.85 -4.70 36.28
N SER A 127 -25.63 -5.99 36.04
CA SER A 127 -26.54 -7.07 36.43
C SER A 127 -26.55 -7.40 37.94
N PHE A 128 -25.63 -6.81 38.72
CA PHE A 128 -25.53 -6.97 40.17
C PHE A 128 -25.96 -5.72 40.94
N ILE A 129 -26.29 -4.62 40.25
CA ILE A 129 -26.76 -3.39 40.89
C ILE A 129 -28.08 -3.64 41.64
N PRO A 130 -28.19 -3.27 42.92
CA PRO A 130 -29.44 -3.35 43.67
C PRO A 130 -30.53 -2.46 43.07
N LYS A 131 -31.79 -2.92 43.12
CA LYS A 131 -32.99 -2.23 42.62
C LYS A 131 -33.16 -0.80 43.17
N THR A 132 -32.60 -0.54 44.35
CA THR A 132 -32.60 0.78 45.02
C THR A 132 -31.59 1.78 44.44
N SER A 133 -30.67 1.37 43.56
CA SER A 133 -29.59 2.21 43.03
C SER A 133 -29.65 2.36 41.51
N PHE A 134 -30.70 3.03 41.03
CA PHE A 134 -30.82 3.38 39.61
C PHE A 134 -29.64 4.22 39.10
N VAL A 135 -29.11 5.13 39.94
CA VAL A 135 -27.90 5.91 39.63
C VAL A 135 -26.69 5.00 39.37
N GLY A 136 -26.48 3.95 40.19
CA GLY A 136 -25.41 2.98 39.97
C GLY A 136 -25.55 2.22 38.65
N PHE A 137 -26.78 1.95 38.21
CA PHE A 137 -27.05 1.33 36.91
C PHE A 137 -26.74 2.28 35.75
N ILE A 138 -27.10 3.58 35.85
CA ILE A 138 -26.66 4.62 34.91
C ILE A 138 -25.13 4.73 34.84
N THR A 139 -24.43 4.71 35.98
CA THR A 139 -22.97 4.78 36.02
C THR A 139 -22.33 3.61 35.26
N MET A 140 -22.87 2.40 35.38
CA MET A 140 -22.41 1.24 34.59
C MET A 140 -22.71 1.38 33.10
N ARG A 141 -23.83 2.01 32.70
CA ARG A 141 -24.12 2.35 31.28
C ARG A 141 -23.11 3.35 30.72
N ALA A 142 -22.70 4.35 31.52
CA ALA A 142 -21.68 5.33 31.11
C ALA A 142 -20.29 4.67 30.96
N PHE A 143 -19.86 3.84 31.92
CA PHE A 143 -18.59 3.12 31.79
C PHE A 143 -18.57 2.14 30.62
N PHE A 144 -19.69 1.45 30.33
CA PHE A 144 -19.82 0.64 29.12
C PHE A 144 -19.62 1.48 27.84
N GLY A 145 -20.29 2.62 27.71
CA GLY A 145 -20.14 3.51 26.55
C GLY A 145 -18.70 4.02 26.39
N PHE A 146 -18.03 4.35 27.49
CA PHE A 146 -16.63 4.77 27.49
C PHE A 146 -15.67 3.64 27.10
N GLY A 147 -15.87 2.41 27.59
CA GLY A 147 -15.08 1.23 27.19
C GLY A 147 -15.29 0.84 25.72
N GLN A 148 -16.53 0.92 25.24
CA GLN A 148 -16.90 0.70 23.84
C GLN A 148 -16.20 1.69 22.89
N ALA A 149 -15.97 2.93 23.32
CA ALA A 149 -15.34 3.96 22.49
C ALA A 149 -13.93 3.58 22.01
N ALA A 150 -13.14 2.91 22.85
CA ALA A 150 -11.83 2.38 22.46
C ALA A 150 -11.97 1.32 21.37
N TYR A 151 -12.90 0.39 21.54
CA TYR A 151 -13.13 -0.69 20.60
C TYR A 151 -13.57 -0.17 19.22
N VAL A 152 -14.58 0.69 19.19
CA VAL A 152 -15.19 1.22 17.96
C VAL A 152 -14.23 2.14 17.20
N THR A 153 -13.38 2.89 17.89
CA THR A 153 -12.46 3.85 17.25
C THR A 153 -11.19 3.18 16.71
N ILE A 154 -10.61 2.21 17.43
CA ILE A 154 -9.27 1.66 17.12
C ILE A 154 -9.35 0.41 16.24
N SER A 155 -10.42 -0.38 16.32
CA SER A 155 -10.52 -1.62 15.52
C SER A 155 -10.58 -1.39 14.00
N PRO A 156 -11.27 -0.36 13.47
CA PRO A 156 -11.23 -0.06 12.04
C PRO A 156 -9.84 0.34 11.53
N SER A 157 -9.05 1.11 12.29
CA SER A 157 -7.68 1.46 11.89
C SER A 157 -6.73 0.28 11.99
N LEU A 158 -6.88 -0.58 13.00
CA LEU A 158 -6.13 -1.84 13.09
C LEU A 158 -6.41 -2.77 11.89
N ILE A 159 -7.66 -2.87 11.44
CA ILE A 159 -8.02 -3.61 10.21
C ILE A 159 -7.45 -2.91 8.97
N ALA A 160 -7.53 -1.58 8.91
CA ALA A 160 -7.02 -0.78 7.79
C ALA A 160 -5.51 -0.89 7.59
N ASP A 161 -4.74 -1.08 8.67
CA ASP A 161 -3.28 -1.26 8.62
C ASP A 161 -2.86 -2.75 8.53
N THR A 162 -3.81 -3.69 8.70
CA THR A 162 -3.56 -5.14 8.56
C THR A 162 -3.77 -5.63 7.12
N PHE A 163 -4.65 -4.99 6.34
CA PHE A 163 -5.02 -5.42 4.98
C PHE A 163 -4.80 -4.31 3.97
N ASN A 164 -4.24 -4.66 2.80
CA ASN A 164 -3.87 -3.70 1.74
C ASN A 164 -4.81 -3.79 0.53
N GLY A 165 -4.86 -2.72 -0.29
CA GLY A 165 -5.62 -2.68 -1.55
C GLY A 165 -7.10 -3.04 -1.40
N GLU A 166 -7.67 -3.76 -2.37
CA GLU A 166 -9.09 -4.16 -2.35
C GLU A 166 -9.47 -5.00 -1.12
N ARG A 167 -8.53 -5.79 -0.57
CA ARG A 167 -8.76 -6.59 0.65
C ARG A 167 -9.06 -5.69 1.85
N ARG A 168 -8.44 -4.50 1.93
CA ARG A 168 -8.73 -3.47 2.94
C ARG A 168 -10.20 -3.06 2.92
N ALA A 169 -10.70 -2.72 1.73
CA ALA A 169 -12.08 -2.30 1.52
C ALA A 169 -13.06 -3.45 1.82
N LEU A 170 -12.76 -4.68 1.38
CA LEU A 170 -13.57 -5.85 1.65
C LEU A 170 -13.64 -6.17 3.16
N MET A 171 -12.52 -6.16 3.87
CA MET A 171 -12.50 -6.41 5.31
C MET A 171 -13.22 -5.31 6.09
N LEU A 172 -13.05 -4.03 5.74
CA LEU A 172 -13.79 -2.94 6.38
C LEU A 172 -15.31 -3.01 6.10
N MET A 173 -15.72 -3.38 4.89
CA MET A 173 -17.12 -3.65 4.56
C MET A 173 -17.70 -4.79 5.41
N LEU A 174 -16.96 -5.90 5.53
CA LEU A 174 -17.34 -7.03 6.40
C LEU A 174 -17.35 -6.62 7.88
N TYR A 175 -16.45 -5.74 8.34
CA TYR A 175 -16.46 -5.24 9.72
C TYR A 175 -17.74 -4.45 10.03
N TYR A 176 -18.16 -3.54 9.13
CA TYR A 176 -19.38 -2.75 9.30
C TYR A 176 -20.68 -3.54 9.03
N PHE A 177 -20.60 -4.68 8.32
CA PHE A 177 -21.72 -5.64 8.20
C PHE A 177 -22.19 -6.17 9.56
N ALA A 178 -21.36 -6.10 10.61
CA ALA A 178 -21.75 -6.46 11.98
C ALA A 178 -22.88 -5.60 12.56
N ILE A 179 -23.07 -4.35 12.10
CA ILE A 179 -24.02 -3.38 12.68
C ILE A 179 -25.48 -3.89 12.62
N PRO A 180 -26.07 -4.21 11.44
CA PRO A 180 -27.44 -4.72 11.36
C PRO A 180 -27.59 -6.13 11.97
N VAL A 181 -26.55 -6.96 11.93
CA VAL A 181 -26.57 -8.32 12.50
C VAL A 181 -26.60 -8.26 14.02
N GLY A 182 -25.64 -7.55 14.63
CA GLY A 182 -25.49 -7.45 16.08
C GLY A 182 -26.65 -6.73 16.74
N SER A 183 -27.20 -5.68 16.11
CA SER A 183 -28.39 -4.98 16.65
C SER A 183 -29.63 -5.89 16.73
N GLY A 184 -29.97 -6.57 15.63
CA GLY A 184 -31.06 -7.54 15.62
C GLY A 184 -30.82 -8.74 16.54
N LEU A 185 -29.59 -9.25 16.62
CA LEU A 185 -29.22 -10.28 17.58
C LEU A 185 -29.33 -9.77 19.03
N GLY A 186 -29.04 -8.50 19.33
CA GLY A 186 -29.23 -7.91 20.66
C GLY A 186 -30.66 -8.03 21.17
N PHE A 187 -31.63 -7.65 20.34
CA PHE A 187 -33.05 -7.85 20.62
C PHE A 187 -33.39 -9.33 20.87
N ILE A 188 -33.01 -10.21 19.93
CA ILE A 188 -33.30 -11.66 19.98
C ILE A 188 -32.70 -12.30 21.23
N VAL A 189 -31.41 -12.08 21.48
CA VAL A 189 -30.63 -12.70 22.54
C VAL A 189 -31.11 -12.22 23.90
N GLY A 190 -31.17 -10.90 24.12
CA GLY A 190 -31.57 -10.33 25.40
C GLY A 190 -32.94 -10.83 25.84
N SER A 191 -33.94 -10.75 24.95
CA SER A 191 -35.33 -11.14 25.27
C SER A 191 -35.51 -12.66 25.41
N LYS A 192 -34.89 -13.47 24.53
CA LYS A 192 -35.05 -14.94 24.60
C LYS A 192 -34.31 -15.54 25.80
N VAL A 193 -33.14 -15.03 26.18
CA VAL A 193 -32.44 -15.48 27.39
C VAL A 193 -33.18 -15.05 28.64
N ALA A 194 -33.64 -13.79 28.73
CA ALA A 194 -34.47 -13.32 29.83
C ALA A 194 -35.76 -14.15 29.99
N SER A 195 -36.38 -14.56 28.89
CA SER A 195 -37.53 -15.45 28.86
C SER A 195 -37.23 -16.85 29.39
N VAL A 196 -36.11 -17.46 29.00
CA VAL A 196 -35.71 -18.82 29.45
C VAL A 196 -35.26 -18.82 30.92
N ALA A 197 -34.63 -17.76 31.40
CA ALA A 197 -34.18 -17.62 32.79
C ALA A 197 -35.24 -17.02 33.74
N ASN A 198 -36.33 -16.46 33.19
CA ASN A 198 -37.37 -15.69 33.89
C ASN A 198 -36.83 -14.50 34.72
N ASP A 199 -35.70 -13.91 34.31
CA ASP A 199 -35.07 -12.72 34.91
C ASP A 199 -34.31 -11.94 33.82
N TRP A 200 -34.61 -10.65 33.69
CA TRP A 200 -34.03 -9.76 32.67
C TRP A 200 -32.50 -9.65 32.76
N ARG A 201 -31.93 -9.83 33.97
CA ARG A 201 -30.47 -9.75 34.18
C ARG A 201 -29.71 -10.79 33.37
N TRP A 202 -30.29 -11.97 33.15
CA TRP A 202 -29.65 -13.01 32.35
C TRP A 202 -29.58 -12.66 30.86
N GLY A 203 -30.51 -11.84 30.36
CA GLY A 203 -30.42 -11.26 29.02
C GLY A 203 -29.13 -10.47 28.79
N ILE A 204 -28.63 -9.80 29.84
CA ILE A 204 -27.39 -9.01 29.82
C ILE A 204 -26.16 -9.85 30.21
N ARG A 205 -26.27 -10.75 31.21
CA ARG A 205 -25.16 -11.62 31.65
C ARG A 205 -24.68 -12.59 30.57
N ALA A 206 -25.58 -13.11 29.74
CA ALA A 206 -25.23 -14.13 28.74
C ALA A 206 -24.26 -13.60 27.65
N PRO A 207 -24.50 -12.42 27.04
CA PRO A 207 -23.48 -11.71 26.25
C PRO A 207 -22.14 -11.52 26.97
N SER A 208 -22.12 -11.07 28.23
CA SER A 208 -20.87 -10.80 28.97
C SER A 208 -19.92 -11.99 29.11
N PHE A 209 -20.43 -13.23 29.07
CA PHE A 209 -19.57 -14.42 29.00
C PHE A 209 -18.92 -14.62 27.62
N LEU A 210 -19.59 -14.21 26.54
CA LEU A 210 -19.02 -14.19 25.18
C LEU A 210 -18.00 -13.05 25.05
N ASP A 211 -18.23 -11.89 25.66
CA ASP A 211 -17.27 -10.78 25.69
C ASP A 211 -16.00 -11.16 26.46
N ALA A 212 -16.14 -11.87 27.58
CA ALA A 212 -15.00 -12.40 28.33
C ALA A 212 -14.17 -13.42 27.49
N ILE A 213 -14.83 -14.25 26.68
CA ILE A 213 -14.15 -15.14 25.72
C ILE A 213 -13.44 -14.31 24.64
N CYS A 214 -14.08 -13.26 24.11
CA CYS A 214 -13.46 -12.37 23.13
C CYS A 214 -12.26 -11.62 23.68
N LEU A 215 -12.33 -11.15 24.93
CA LEU A 215 -11.21 -10.51 25.63
C LEU A 215 -10.02 -11.48 25.77
N VAL A 216 -10.27 -12.73 26.17
CA VAL A 216 -9.24 -13.79 26.21
C VAL A 216 -8.65 -14.04 24.83
N LEU A 217 -9.48 -14.18 23.79
CA LEU A 217 -9.01 -14.37 22.41
C LEU A 217 -8.18 -13.17 21.91
N LEU A 218 -8.57 -11.94 22.26
CA LEU A 218 -7.86 -10.72 21.88
C LEU A 218 -6.53 -10.55 22.62
N ILE A 219 -6.46 -10.96 23.89
CA ILE A 219 -5.22 -11.02 24.67
C ILE A 219 -4.22 -12.00 24.05
N PHE A 220 -4.64 -13.20 23.65
CA PHE A 220 -3.72 -14.24 23.18
C PHE A 220 -3.44 -14.26 21.66
N PHE A 221 -4.41 -13.95 20.81
CA PHE A 221 -4.29 -14.13 19.35
C PHE A 221 -4.16 -12.83 18.56
N VAL A 222 -4.73 -11.71 19.03
CA VAL A 222 -4.50 -10.40 18.38
C VAL A 222 -3.10 -9.92 18.73
N HIS A 223 -2.35 -9.45 17.73
CA HIS A 223 -0.98 -8.97 17.87
C HIS A 223 -0.91 -7.56 17.27
N ASP A 224 -0.24 -6.64 17.96
CA ASP A 224 -0.10 -5.26 17.49
C ASP A 224 1.03 -5.20 16.46
N ARG A 225 0.69 -5.13 15.17
CA ARG A 225 1.67 -4.85 14.11
C ARG A 225 1.97 -3.36 14.11
N GLN A 226 3.04 -2.96 14.79
CA GLN A 226 3.62 -1.63 14.65
C GLN A 226 4.31 -1.47 13.29
N VAL A 227 3.50 -1.29 12.25
CA VAL A 227 3.90 -0.86 10.91
C VAL A 227 2.92 0.24 10.49
N PRO A 228 3.34 1.51 10.38
CA PRO A 228 2.50 2.63 9.90
C PRO A 228 2.19 2.55 8.40
N ALA A 229 1.51 1.49 7.96
CA ALA A 229 1.19 1.24 6.55
C ALA A 229 0.41 2.42 5.91
N ALA A 230 -0.45 3.08 6.68
CA ALA A 230 -1.21 4.25 6.24
C ALA A 230 -0.36 5.51 5.95
N GLU A 231 0.87 5.62 6.46
CA GLU A 231 1.76 6.75 6.10
C GLU A 231 2.57 6.44 4.83
N HIS A 232 3.00 5.19 4.63
CA HIS A 232 3.71 4.78 3.40
C HIS A 232 2.88 4.95 2.11
N GLU A 233 1.56 4.77 2.17
CA GLU A 233 0.70 4.91 0.99
C GLU A 233 0.38 6.39 0.65
N ILE A 234 0.58 7.32 1.60
CA ILE A 234 0.26 8.75 1.44
C ILE A 234 1.49 9.56 0.99
N VAL A 235 2.71 9.15 1.34
CA VAL A 235 3.96 9.81 0.89
C VAL A 235 4.23 9.62 -0.62
N ILE A 236 3.64 8.59 -1.23
CA ILE A 236 3.79 8.30 -2.68
C ILE A 236 3.08 9.35 -3.55
N GLU A 237 2.03 10.03 -3.06
CA GLU A 237 1.61 11.31 -3.63
C GLU A 237 2.42 12.43 -2.99
N GLY A 238 3.19 13.20 -3.79
CA GLY A 238 3.95 14.39 -3.35
C GLY A 238 3.11 15.58 -2.87
N ARG A 239 1.92 15.34 -2.30
CA ARG A 239 0.99 16.32 -1.77
C ARG A 239 1.25 16.59 -0.29
N ALA A 240 2.37 17.24 -0.01
CA ALA A 240 2.57 18.00 1.22
C ALA A 240 1.64 19.23 1.25
N THR A 241 0.31 19.02 1.22
CA THR A 241 -0.65 20.11 1.43
C THR A 241 -0.44 20.66 2.84
N GLU A 242 -0.19 21.97 2.95
CA GLU A 242 -0.03 22.64 4.23
C GLU A 242 -1.14 22.23 5.20
N ARG A 243 -0.76 21.80 6.42
CA ARG A 243 -1.73 21.36 7.43
C ARG A 243 -2.62 22.53 7.81
N SER A 244 -3.81 22.56 7.23
CA SER A 244 -4.82 23.58 7.49
C SER A 244 -5.15 23.63 8.98
N SER A 245 -5.20 24.85 9.54
CA SER A 245 -5.58 25.03 10.93
C SER A 245 -6.98 24.45 11.15
N TYR A 246 -7.13 23.55 12.14
CA TYR A 246 -8.39 22.87 12.46
C TYR A 246 -9.58 23.85 12.55
N LYS A 247 -9.37 25.06 13.10
CA LYS A 247 -10.36 26.14 13.18
C LYS A 247 -10.83 26.62 11.78
N ASN A 248 -9.93 26.71 10.82
CA ASN A 248 -10.25 27.06 9.43
C ASN A 248 -10.99 25.93 8.72
N ASP A 249 -10.70 24.67 9.08
CA ASP A 249 -11.42 23.51 8.54
C ASP A 249 -12.85 23.45 9.05
N LEU A 250 -13.07 23.58 10.36
CA LEU A 250 -14.40 23.75 10.96
C LEU A 250 -15.19 24.87 10.27
N LEU A 251 -14.56 26.05 10.08
CA LEU A 251 -15.19 27.20 9.43
C LEU A 251 -15.48 26.96 7.93
N SER A 252 -14.65 26.18 7.23
CA SER A 252 -14.88 25.83 5.83
C SER A 252 -16.00 24.79 5.65
N LEU A 253 -16.11 23.83 6.58
CA LEU A 253 -17.18 22.84 6.62
C LEU A 253 -18.52 23.51 6.98
N ALA A 254 -18.54 24.41 7.96
CA ALA A 254 -19.72 25.20 8.32
C ALA A 254 -20.24 26.10 7.18
N LYS A 255 -19.39 26.48 6.21
CA LYS A 255 -19.76 27.23 5.01
C LYS A 255 -20.27 26.34 3.86
N ASN A 256 -20.07 25.03 3.92
CA ASN A 256 -20.57 24.09 2.91
C ASN A 256 -22.04 23.76 3.20
N ALA A 257 -22.94 24.42 2.48
CA ALA A 257 -24.39 24.31 2.72
C ALA A 257 -24.90 22.88 2.54
N THR A 258 -24.38 22.16 1.55
CA THR A 258 -24.73 20.76 1.28
C THR A 258 -24.32 19.83 2.43
N PHE A 259 -23.08 19.96 2.93
CA PHE A 259 -22.59 19.17 4.06
C PHE A 259 -23.37 19.47 5.35
N MET A 260 -23.65 20.74 5.65
CA MET A 260 -24.39 21.11 6.87
C MET A 260 -25.84 20.64 6.80
N THR A 261 -26.52 20.83 5.67
CA THR A 261 -27.93 20.39 5.52
C THR A 261 -28.07 18.88 5.51
N SER A 262 -27.17 18.13 4.85
CA SER A 262 -27.19 16.66 4.92
C SER A 262 -26.86 16.15 6.32
N THR A 263 -25.95 16.79 7.05
CA THR A 263 -25.59 16.41 8.43
C THR A 263 -26.74 16.63 9.42
N PHE A 264 -27.48 17.74 9.33
CA PHE A 264 -28.68 17.94 10.15
C PHE A 264 -29.81 16.98 9.78
N ALA A 265 -30.02 16.70 8.49
CA ALA A 265 -31.02 15.73 8.04
C ALA A 265 -30.69 14.29 8.47
N TYR A 266 -29.41 13.90 8.38
CA TYR A 266 -28.90 12.63 8.89
C TYR A 266 -29.06 12.52 10.42
N THR A 267 -28.74 13.58 11.16
CA THR A 267 -28.96 13.64 12.62
C THR A 267 -30.44 13.40 12.97
N ALA A 268 -31.37 14.00 12.23
CA ALA A 268 -32.81 13.79 12.41
C ALA A 268 -33.27 12.35 12.07
N VAL A 269 -32.66 11.68 11.08
CA VAL A 269 -32.92 10.26 10.80
C VAL A 269 -32.32 9.34 11.87
N VAL A 270 -31.15 9.67 12.43
CA VAL A 270 -30.52 8.93 13.54
C VAL A 270 -31.31 9.09 14.84
N PHE A 271 -31.87 10.28 15.12
CA PHE A 271 -32.85 10.50 16.20
C PHE A 271 -34.02 9.50 16.10
N VAL A 272 -34.62 9.39 14.92
CA VAL A 272 -35.84 8.60 14.72
C VAL A 272 -35.53 7.10 14.72
N THR A 273 -34.46 6.65 14.06
CA THR A 273 -34.06 5.22 14.08
C THR A 273 -33.62 4.76 15.47
N GLY A 274 -32.91 5.60 16.23
CA GLY A 274 -32.56 5.35 17.63
C GLY A 274 -33.77 5.23 18.54
N THR A 275 -34.69 6.20 18.46
CA THR A 275 -35.97 6.21 19.20
C THR A 275 -36.82 4.97 18.87
N LEU A 276 -36.96 4.64 17.58
CA LEU A 276 -37.72 3.49 17.09
C LEU A 276 -37.13 2.18 17.65
N SER A 277 -35.81 2.03 17.57
CA SER A 277 -35.11 0.86 18.11
C SER A 277 -35.24 0.70 19.62
N TRP A 278 -35.33 1.80 20.38
CA TRP A 278 -35.43 1.76 21.84
C TRP A 278 -36.86 1.41 22.31
N TRP A 279 -37.87 2.06 21.75
CA TRP A 279 -39.22 2.08 22.31
C TRP A 279 -40.23 1.11 21.68
N ILE A 280 -40.07 0.73 20.40
CA ILE A 280 -41.08 -0.10 19.70
C ILE A 280 -41.32 -1.46 20.38
N PRO A 281 -40.31 -2.22 20.83
CA PRO A 281 -40.55 -3.49 21.51
C PRO A 281 -41.38 -3.33 22.80
N SER A 282 -41.13 -2.28 23.58
CA SER A 282 -41.95 -1.94 24.76
C SER A 282 -43.37 -1.56 24.35
N ALA A 283 -43.53 -0.69 23.34
CA ALA A 283 -44.83 -0.23 22.87
C ALA A 283 -45.74 -1.39 22.39
N MET A 284 -45.18 -2.35 21.65
CA MET A 284 -45.86 -3.58 21.26
C MET A 284 -46.26 -4.45 22.48
N GLN A 285 -45.39 -4.56 23.50
CA GLN A 285 -45.69 -5.28 24.74
C GLN A 285 -46.78 -4.60 25.58
N HIS A 286 -46.82 -3.27 25.65
CA HIS A 286 -47.90 -2.52 26.32
C HIS A 286 -49.26 -2.80 25.68
N VAL A 287 -49.33 -2.79 24.34
CA VAL A 287 -50.54 -3.15 23.59
C VAL A 287 -50.90 -4.62 23.82
N GLN A 288 -49.97 -5.56 23.79
CA GLN A 288 -50.27 -6.98 24.07
C GLN A 288 -50.81 -7.21 25.49
N ALA A 289 -50.30 -6.48 26.49
CA ALA A 289 -50.85 -6.51 27.84
C ALA A 289 -52.27 -5.91 27.90
N MET A 290 -52.49 -4.79 27.19
CA MET A 290 -53.81 -4.15 27.06
C MET A 290 -54.85 -5.06 26.38
N THR A 291 -54.52 -5.69 25.25
CA THR A 291 -55.41 -6.64 24.54
C THR A 291 -55.74 -7.87 25.38
N LYS A 292 -54.86 -8.26 26.31
CA LYS A 292 -55.09 -9.36 27.28
C LYS A 292 -55.75 -8.91 28.60
N ASN A 293 -56.13 -7.63 28.73
CA ASN A 293 -56.68 -7.03 29.95
C ASN A 293 -55.79 -7.21 31.20
N LEU A 294 -54.47 -7.16 31.03
CA LEU A 294 -53.49 -7.30 32.11
C LEU A 294 -53.23 -5.97 32.82
N THR A 295 -53.00 -6.03 34.12
CA THR A 295 -52.66 -4.88 34.99
C THR A 295 -51.26 -4.33 34.74
N SER A 296 -50.32 -5.16 34.30
CA SER A 296 -48.94 -4.75 34.01
C SER A 296 -48.39 -5.52 32.81
N THR A 297 -47.39 -4.92 32.13
CA THR A 297 -46.53 -5.68 31.21
C THR A 297 -45.69 -6.73 31.94
N LYS A 298 -45.63 -6.73 33.28
CA LYS A 298 -45.01 -7.79 34.08
C LYS A 298 -45.70 -9.13 33.87
N ASP A 299 -47.03 -9.11 33.87
CA ASP A 299 -47.92 -10.28 33.89
C ASP A 299 -48.04 -10.96 32.51
N LEU A 300 -47.48 -10.34 31.47
CA LEU A 300 -47.42 -10.88 30.11
C LEU A 300 -46.37 -12.01 30.02
N ASP A 301 -46.79 -13.15 29.45
CA ASP A 301 -45.98 -14.36 29.24
C ASP A 301 -44.57 -14.01 28.69
N PRO A 302 -43.48 -14.47 29.35
CA PRO A 302 -42.12 -14.24 28.86
C PRO A 302 -41.88 -14.71 27.42
N ASN A 303 -42.61 -15.73 26.93
CA ASN A 303 -42.54 -16.19 25.55
C ASN A 303 -43.19 -15.21 24.56
N ASP A 304 -44.22 -14.46 24.95
CA ASP A 304 -44.82 -13.41 24.12
C ASP A 304 -43.89 -12.19 24.00
N LYS A 305 -43.25 -11.80 25.10
CA LYS A 305 -42.17 -10.78 25.08
C LYS A 305 -41.05 -11.19 24.14
N ALA A 306 -40.56 -12.43 24.30
CA ALA A 306 -39.51 -12.98 23.45
C ALA A 306 -39.92 -13.06 21.97
N ARG A 307 -41.16 -13.47 21.66
CA ARG A 307 -41.70 -13.50 20.28
C ARG A 307 -41.73 -12.12 19.65
N THR A 308 -42.24 -11.13 20.37
CA THR A 308 -42.37 -9.74 19.90
C THR A 308 -41.01 -9.14 19.57
N THR A 309 -40.08 -9.23 20.51
CA THR A 309 -38.72 -8.72 20.36
C THR A 309 -37.90 -9.54 19.34
N PHE A 310 -38.17 -10.83 19.19
CA PHE A 310 -37.58 -11.67 18.13
C PHE A 310 -38.00 -11.22 16.73
N ILE A 311 -39.29 -11.00 16.50
CA ILE A 311 -39.80 -10.52 15.19
C ILE A 311 -39.20 -9.15 14.88
N PHE A 312 -39.17 -8.23 15.85
CA PHE A 312 -38.54 -6.92 15.69
C PHE A 312 -37.04 -7.04 15.32
N GLY A 313 -36.28 -7.91 16.00
CA GLY A 313 -34.87 -8.15 15.68
C GLY A 313 -34.64 -8.74 14.28
N ILE A 314 -35.51 -9.66 13.82
CA ILE A 314 -35.47 -10.17 12.44
C ILE A 314 -35.79 -9.05 11.43
N ILE A 315 -36.79 -8.20 11.71
CA ILE A 315 -37.10 -7.02 10.88
C ILE A 315 -35.87 -6.10 10.81
N THR A 316 -35.20 -5.79 11.93
CA THR A 316 -33.99 -4.95 11.97
C THR A 316 -32.89 -5.48 11.04
N ILE A 317 -32.61 -6.79 11.08
CA ILE A 317 -31.56 -7.41 10.23
C ILE A 317 -31.92 -7.26 8.75
N ILE A 318 -33.12 -7.68 8.35
CA ILE A 318 -33.50 -7.73 6.93
C ILE A 318 -33.66 -6.31 6.37
N SER A 319 -34.27 -5.39 7.12
CA SER A 319 -34.47 -3.99 6.71
C SER A 319 -33.18 -3.17 6.66
N GLY A 320 -32.22 -3.47 7.54
CA GLY A 320 -30.87 -2.90 7.48
C GLY A 320 -30.17 -3.25 6.16
N PHE A 321 -30.20 -4.53 5.78
CA PHE A 321 -29.58 -4.97 4.52
C PHE A 321 -30.34 -4.49 3.28
N SER A 322 -31.66 -4.65 3.23
CA SER A 322 -32.45 -4.19 2.08
C SER A 322 -32.34 -2.68 1.89
N GLY A 323 -32.36 -1.89 2.97
CA GLY A 323 -32.28 -0.44 2.93
C GLY A 323 -30.93 0.06 2.41
N VAL A 324 -29.82 -0.42 2.97
CA VAL A 324 -28.47 0.03 2.55
C VAL A 324 -28.18 -0.39 1.10
N ALA A 325 -28.54 -1.63 0.72
CA ALA A 325 -28.36 -2.10 -0.64
C ALA A 325 -29.24 -1.34 -1.64
N ALA A 326 -30.54 -1.16 -1.34
CA ALA A 326 -31.47 -0.43 -2.21
C ALA A 326 -31.07 1.04 -2.36
N GLY A 327 -30.68 1.73 -1.28
CA GLY A 327 -30.22 3.12 -1.33
C GLY A 327 -29.02 3.30 -2.29
N SER A 328 -28.01 2.45 -2.16
CA SER A 328 -26.83 2.48 -3.04
C SER A 328 -27.17 2.15 -4.50
N VAL A 329 -27.95 1.09 -4.74
CA VAL A 329 -28.37 0.68 -6.10
C VAL A 329 -29.24 1.74 -6.76
N LEU A 330 -30.22 2.31 -6.06
CA LEU A 330 -31.10 3.36 -6.60
C LEU A 330 -30.33 4.65 -6.92
N SER A 331 -29.37 5.06 -6.09
CA SER A 331 -28.52 6.22 -6.39
C SER A 331 -27.66 5.97 -7.65
N ASN A 332 -27.09 4.78 -7.78
CA ASN A 332 -26.30 4.39 -8.95
C ASN A 332 -27.13 4.29 -10.24
N LEU A 333 -28.38 3.81 -10.17
CA LEU A 333 -29.29 3.79 -11.32
C LEU A 333 -29.71 5.22 -11.73
N LEU A 334 -30.02 6.09 -10.75
CA LEU A 334 -30.45 7.47 -10.98
C LEU A 334 -29.31 8.39 -11.50
N SER A 335 -28.05 8.17 -11.08
CA SER A 335 -26.89 8.92 -11.58
C SER A 335 -26.42 8.46 -12.97
N SER A 336 -26.52 7.16 -13.25
CA SER A 336 -26.18 6.59 -14.56
C SER A 336 -27.29 6.73 -15.60
N GLY A 337 -28.55 6.95 -15.19
CA GLY A 337 -29.71 6.98 -16.08
C GLY A 337 -30.10 5.58 -16.59
N LYS A 338 -29.81 4.53 -15.82
CA LYS A 338 -30.11 3.14 -16.21
C LYS A 338 -31.52 2.74 -15.76
N TRP A 339 -32.05 1.71 -16.41
CA TRP A 339 -33.40 1.19 -16.15
C TRP A 339 -34.47 2.28 -16.35
N CYS A 340 -35.48 2.39 -15.47
CA CYS A 340 -36.54 3.41 -15.61
C CYS A 340 -36.06 4.87 -15.53
N PHE A 341 -34.83 5.13 -15.05
CA PHE A 341 -34.32 6.49 -14.84
C PHE A 341 -33.68 7.15 -16.08
N SER A 342 -33.82 6.55 -17.27
CA SER A 342 -33.27 7.08 -18.53
C SER A 342 -33.62 8.56 -18.79
N TYR A 343 -34.87 8.95 -18.52
CA TYR A 343 -35.35 10.34 -18.67
C TYR A 343 -35.07 11.24 -17.46
N CYS A 344 -34.54 10.70 -16.37
CA CYS A 344 -34.40 11.40 -15.07
C CYS A 344 -32.96 11.45 -14.55
N ARG A 345 -31.97 11.13 -15.41
CA ARG A 345 -30.54 11.10 -15.05
C ARG A 345 -30.10 12.42 -14.40
N THR A 346 -29.61 12.35 -13.17
CA THR A 346 -29.22 13.54 -12.39
C THR A 346 -27.97 13.30 -11.56
N PRO A 347 -27.03 14.27 -11.48
CA PRO A 347 -25.90 14.17 -10.56
C PRO A 347 -26.32 14.29 -9.08
N ARG A 348 -27.56 14.74 -8.81
CA ARG A 348 -28.14 14.90 -7.46
C ARG A 348 -28.66 13.59 -6.84
N SER A 349 -28.19 12.42 -7.29
CA SER A 349 -28.82 11.14 -6.95
C SER A 349 -28.81 10.85 -5.44
N ASP A 350 -27.66 10.91 -4.77
CA ASP A 350 -27.53 10.58 -3.35
C ASP A 350 -28.47 11.38 -2.43
N PRO A 351 -28.53 12.73 -2.48
CA PRO A 351 -29.43 13.51 -1.62
C PRO A 351 -30.91 13.31 -2.00
N ILE A 352 -31.24 13.01 -3.26
CA ILE A 352 -32.61 12.66 -3.66
C ILE A 352 -33.02 11.31 -3.08
N ILE A 353 -32.15 10.30 -3.12
CA ILE A 353 -32.43 8.98 -2.51
C ILE A 353 -32.50 9.07 -0.98
N CYS A 354 -31.68 9.91 -0.34
CA CYS A 354 -31.83 10.24 1.09
C CYS A 354 -33.20 10.85 1.39
N ALA A 355 -33.64 11.84 0.60
CA ALA A 355 -34.95 12.48 0.75
C ALA A 355 -36.09 11.48 0.55
N VAL A 356 -36.02 10.61 -0.47
CA VAL A 356 -37.04 9.58 -0.76
C VAL A 356 -37.12 8.53 0.35
N GLY A 357 -35.99 8.01 0.84
CA GLY A 357 -35.97 7.06 1.95
C GLY A 357 -36.55 7.64 3.24
N THR A 358 -36.19 8.90 3.54
CA THR A 358 -36.75 9.65 4.67
C THR A 358 -38.25 9.90 4.50
N LEU A 359 -38.70 10.23 3.28
CA LEU A 359 -40.11 10.48 2.96
C LEU A 359 -40.96 9.20 3.01
N ILE A 360 -40.40 8.03 2.68
CA ILE A 360 -41.04 6.73 2.92
C ILE A 360 -41.24 6.51 4.42
N GLY A 361 -40.25 6.89 5.25
CA GLY A 361 -40.31 6.80 6.70
C GLY A 361 -41.48 7.55 7.35
N VAL A 362 -41.87 8.73 6.83
CA VAL A 362 -42.94 9.58 7.40
C VAL A 362 -44.30 8.86 7.49
N PRO A 363 -44.97 8.47 6.39
CA PRO A 363 -46.28 7.82 6.46
C PRO A 363 -46.19 6.41 7.05
N SER A 364 -45.06 5.70 6.90
CA SER A 364 -44.91 4.36 7.47
C SER A 364 -44.78 4.40 8.99
N LEU A 365 -44.01 5.33 9.57
CA LEU A 365 -43.90 5.46 11.04
C LEU A 365 -45.25 5.89 11.65
N PHE A 366 -45.99 6.77 10.98
CA PHE A 366 -47.34 7.13 11.40
C PHE A 366 -48.29 5.92 11.33
N ALA A 367 -48.25 5.15 10.23
CA ALA A 367 -49.06 3.94 10.07
C ALA A 367 -48.75 2.89 11.14
N VAL A 368 -47.47 2.66 11.48
CA VAL A 368 -47.08 1.76 12.58
C VAL A 368 -47.79 2.15 13.89
N MET A 369 -47.80 3.44 14.26
CA MET A 369 -48.43 3.89 15.50
C MET A 369 -49.95 3.68 15.52
N GLN A 370 -50.63 3.77 14.37
CA GLN A 370 -52.07 3.45 14.29
C GLN A 370 -52.34 1.94 14.25
N LEU A 371 -51.44 1.16 13.65
CA LEU A 371 -51.68 -0.26 13.32
C LEU A 371 -51.33 -1.24 14.44
N ILE A 372 -50.36 -0.94 15.31
CA ILE A 372 -49.97 -1.82 16.45
C ILE A 372 -51.21 -2.30 17.26
N PRO A 373 -52.17 -1.43 17.67
CA PRO A 373 -53.36 -1.85 18.41
C PRO A 373 -54.48 -2.46 17.55
N ILE A 374 -54.41 -2.37 16.22
CA ILE A 374 -55.45 -2.88 15.30
C ILE A 374 -55.05 -4.25 14.75
N ASN A 375 -53.83 -4.38 14.23
CA ASN A 375 -53.29 -5.62 13.69
C ASN A 375 -51.75 -5.58 13.69
N MET A 376 -51.15 -6.28 14.66
CA MET A 376 -49.70 -6.35 14.87
C MET A 376 -48.93 -6.77 13.60
N TYR A 377 -49.42 -7.75 12.84
CA TYR A 377 -48.75 -8.25 11.64
C TYR A 377 -48.69 -7.20 10.51
N VAL A 378 -49.72 -6.36 10.39
CA VAL A 378 -49.71 -5.27 9.40
C VAL A 378 -48.78 -4.15 9.88
N ALA A 379 -48.75 -3.86 11.18
CA ALA A 379 -47.77 -2.94 11.76
C ALA A 379 -46.31 -3.42 11.54
N GLU A 380 -46.03 -4.72 11.68
CA GLU A 380 -44.73 -5.34 11.41
C GLU A 380 -44.27 -5.14 9.95
N VAL A 381 -45.19 -5.26 8.98
CA VAL A 381 -44.90 -4.96 7.57
C VAL A 381 -44.60 -3.47 7.36
N PHE A 382 -45.36 -2.56 7.98
CA PHE A 382 -45.07 -1.12 7.89
C PHE A 382 -43.78 -0.73 8.65
N MET A 383 -43.41 -1.42 9.73
CA MET A 383 -42.11 -1.27 10.39
C MET A 383 -40.95 -1.67 9.46
N PHE A 384 -41.08 -2.80 8.76
CA PHE A 384 -40.08 -3.22 7.78
C PHE A 384 -39.89 -2.18 6.67
N VAL A 385 -40.99 -1.64 6.11
CA VAL A 385 -40.94 -0.55 5.11
C VAL A 385 -40.30 0.71 5.69
N CYS A 386 -40.67 1.09 6.92
CA CYS A 386 -40.13 2.27 7.60
C CYS A 386 -38.61 2.19 7.79
N ILE A 387 -38.13 1.12 8.42
CA ILE A 387 -36.70 0.94 8.72
C ILE A 387 -35.92 0.77 7.41
N THR A 388 -36.46 0.06 6.41
CA THR A 388 -35.85 -0.06 5.07
C THR A 388 -35.63 1.32 4.42
N GLY A 389 -36.67 2.18 4.42
CA GLY A 389 -36.59 3.52 3.86
C GLY A 389 -35.59 4.41 4.60
N LEU A 390 -35.63 4.43 5.93
CA LEU A 390 -34.66 5.16 6.75
C LEU A 390 -33.22 4.66 6.54
N CYS A 391 -33.03 3.36 6.27
CA CYS A 391 -31.72 2.77 6.00
C CYS A 391 -31.14 3.03 4.60
N PHE A 392 -31.86 3.69 3.69
CA PHE A 392 -31.28 4.15 2.40
C PHE A 392 -30.09 5.11 2.61
N ILE A 393 -30.08 5.81 3.75
CA ILE A 393 -29.21 6.93 4.08
C ILE A 393 -27.74 6.56 4.31
N TRP A 394 -27.45 5.37 4.86
CA TRP A 394 -26.14 5.10 5.47
C TRP A 394 -24.99 5.10 4.47
N ALA A 395 -25.18 4.52 3.29
CA ALA A 395 -24.18 4.55 2.21
C ALA A 395 -24.26 5.85 1.38
N THR A 396 -25.47 6.34 1.11
CA THR A 396 -25.70 7.49 0.21
C THR A 396 -25.25 8.82 0.82
N ASN A 397 -25.45 9.03 2.13
CA ASN A 397 -24.97 10.24 2.81
C ASN A 397 -23.43 10.30 2.88
N VAL A 398 -22.74 9.15 2.92
CA VAL A 398 -21.27 9.08 2.84
C VAL A 398 -20.77 9.50 1.46
N ASN A 399 -21.35 8.96 0.38
CA ASN A 399 -21.08 9.40 -1.00
C ASN A 399 -21.33 10.90 -1.20
N LEU A 400 -22.44 11.40 -0.64
CA LEU A 400 -22.85 12.80 -0.68
C LEU A 400 -21.80 13.73 -0.07
N TYR A 401 -21.32 13.49 1.16
CA TYR A 401 -20.32 14.40 1.73
C TYR A 401 -18.94 14.24 1.07
N ILE A 402 -18.52 13.02 0.72
CA ILE A 402 -17.22 12.77 0.06
C ILE A 402 -17.10 13.52 -1.28
N SER A 403 -18.21 13.71 -2.00
CA SER A 403 -18.25 14.41 -3.29
C SER A 403 -18.37 15.94 -3.20
N VAL A 404 -18.50 16.51 -2.00
CA VAL A 404 -18.47 17.98 -1.77
C VAL A 404 -17.43 18.44 -0.74
N VAL A 405 -16.75 17.53 -0.04
CA VAL A 405 -15.69 17.81 0.94
C VAL A 405 -14.31 17.39 0.40
N ALA A 406 -13.38 18.35 0.40
CA ALA A 406 -11.99 18.15 -0.05
C ALA A 406 -11.28 17.04 0.74
N PRO A 407 -10.43 16.20 0.10
CA PRO A 407 -9.83 15.00 0.72
C PRO A 407 -9.21 15.23 2.10
N ASN A 408 -8.38 16.26 2.23
CA ASN A 408 -7.69 16.64 3.47
C ASN A 408 -8.62 17.02 4.64
N LYS A 409 -9.91 17.27 4.39
CA LYS A 409 -10.92 17.64 5.42
C LYS A 409 -11.95 16.54 5.71
N ARG A 410 -11.91 15.41 4.99
CA ARG A 410 -12.95 14.35 5.09
C ARG A 410 -12.99 13.70 6.49
N ASN A 411 -11.84 13.50 7.13
CA ASN A 411 -11.79 12.91 8.47
C ASN A 411 -12.46 13.84 9.51
N THR A 412 -12.15 15.13 9.45
CA THR A 412 -12.80 16.17 10.28
C THR A 412 -14.31 16.24 10.02
N ALA A 413 -14.74 16.20 8.76
CA ALA A 413 -16.16 16.21 8.39
C ALA A 413 -16.91 14.99 8.93
N ASN A 414 -16.34 13.79 8.79
CA ASN A 414 -16.90 12.54 9.31
C ASN A 414 -17.00 12.59 10.85
N GLY A 415 -15.95 13.04 11.54
CA GLY A 415 -15.95 13.17 13.01
C GLY A 415 -17.04 14.12 13.54
N ILE A 416 -17.25 15.27 12.88
CA ILE A 416 -18.34 16.20 13.22
C ILE A 416 -19.70 15.54 12.99
N GLN A 417 -19.89 14.88 11.85
CA GLN A 417 -21.16 14.25 11.50
C GLN A 417 -21.53 13.14 12.49
N ILE A 418 -20.58 12.28 12.86
CA ILE A 418 -20.73 11.22 13.88
C ILE A 418 -21.07 11.82 15.26
N LEU A 419 -20.34 12.87 15.69
CA LEU A 419 -20.56 13.53 16.98
C LEU A 419 -21.97 14.12 17.07
N LEU A 420 -22.39 14.88 16.05
CA LEU A 420 -23.73 15.48 16.00
C LEU A 420 -24.82 14.41 15.91
N SER A 421 -24.67 13.40 15.04
CA SER A 421 -25.70 12.37 14.85
C SER A 421 -25.92 11.49 16.07
N HIS A 422 -24.89 11.23 16.88
CA HIS A 422 -25.04 10.45 18.10
C HIS A 422 -25.55 11.29 19.28
N VAL A 423 -24.94 12.45 19.54
CA VAL A 423 -25.32 13.28 20.71
C VAL A 423 -26.71 13.91 20.55
N LEU A 424 -27.06 14.35 19.33
CA LEU A 424 -28.35 14.99 19.05
C LEU A 424 -29.37 14.04 18.36
N GLY A 425 -28.96 12.82 18.03
CA GLY A 425 -29.82 11.77 17.47
C GLY A 425 -30.11 10.64 18.45
N ASP A 426 -29.47 9.49 18.31
CA ASP A 426 -29.85 8.27 19.05
C ASP A 426 -29.50 8.29 20.55
N GLY A 427 -28.65 9.23 20.98
CA GLY A 427 -28.43 9.51 22.40
C GLY A 427 -29.55 10.34 23.04
N SER A 428 -30.07 11.37 22.37
CA SER A 428 -31.07 12.28 22.94
C SER A 428 -32.52 11.85 22.69
N GLY A 429 -32.80 11.23 21.53
CA GLY A 429 -34.15 10.91 21.08
C GLY A 429 -34.95 10.04 22.05
N PRO A 430 -34.43 8.90 22.53
CA PRO A 430 -35.12 8.06 23.50
C PRO A 430 -35.51 8.80 24.78
N TYR A 431 -34.64 9.66 25.32
CA TYR A 431 -34.91 10.48 26.51
C TYR A 431 -35.97 11.55 26.26
N ILE A 432 -35.85 12.31 25.16
CA ILE A 432 -36.82 13.36 24.78
C ILE A 432 -38.22 12.76 24.60
N ILE A 433 -38.32 11.60 23.96
CA ILE A 433 -39.59 10.90 23.72
C ILE A 433 -40.15 10.31 25.02
N GLY A 434 -39.29 9.86 25.94
CA GLY A 434 -39.70 9.44 27.28
C GLY A 434 -40.26 10.59 28.12
N VAL A 435 -39.56 11.72 28.20
CA VAL A 435 -40.03 12.94 28.89
C VAL A 435 -41.39 13.41 28.35
N ILE A 436 -41.60 13.32 27.03
CA ILE A 436 -42.88 13.70 26.41
C ILE A 436 -43.97 12.64 26.67
N SER A 437 -43.63 11.35 26.73
CA SER A 437 -44.55 10.29 27.17
C SER A 437 -45.02 10.54 28.60
N ASP A 438 -44.10 10.73 29.55
CA ASP A 438 -44.44 10.95 30.96
C ASP A 438 -45.26 12.23 31.16
N ALA A 439 -44.91 13.32 30.47
CA ALA A 439 -45.66 14.58 30.52
C ALA A 439 -47.08 14.48 29.92
N ILE A 440 -47.31 13.55 28.97
CA ILE A 440 -48.64 13.27 28.40
C ILE A 440 -49.44 12.30 29.29
N ARG A 441 -48.76 11.40 30.02
CA ARG A 441 -49.38 10.40 30.89
C ARG A 441 -49.81 10.98 32.24
N GLY A 442 -49.03 11.90 32.79
CA GLY A 442 -49.20 12.37 34.17
C GLY A 442 -48.76 11.33 35.21
N PRO A 443 -48.87 11.67 36.51
CA PRO A 443 -48.37 10.82 37.58
C PRO A 443 -49.32 9.65 37.94
N ASP A 444 -50.59 9.70 37.54
CA ASP A 444 -51.63 8.83 38.11
C ASP A 444 -51.94 7.56 37.29
N ASP A 445 -51.64 7.52 35.98
CA ASP A 445 -51.91 6.36 35.11
C ASP A 445 -50.63 5.56 34.82
N HIS A 446 -50.50 4.41 35.48
CA HIS A 446 -49.45 3.42 35.22
C HIS A 446 -49.94 2.20 34.42
N SER A 447 -51.16 2.22 33.87
CA SER A 447 -51.74 1.09 33.13
C SER A 447 -51.01 0.85 31.79
N PRO A 448 -51.02 -0.39 31.25
CA PRO A 448 -50.45 -0.64 29.92
C PRO A 448 -51.10 0.21 28.81
N GLY A 449 -52.39 0.54 28.95
CA GLY A 449 -53.11 1.43 28.04
C GLY A 449 -52.64 2.89 28.13
N GLY A 450 -52.42 3.41 29.33
CA GLY A 450 -51.85 4.74 29.58
C GLY A 450 -50.46 4.89 28.98
N ASN A 451 -49.56 3.95 29.31
CA ASN A 451 -48.20 3.89 28.77
C ASN A 451 -48.18 3.82 27.23
N TRP A 452 -49.01 2.95 26.62
CA TRP A 452 -49.14 2.91 25.15
C TRP A 452 -49.68 4.25 24.59
N SER A 453 -50.73 4.81 25.18
CA SER A 453 -51.36 6.04 24.69
C SER A 453 -50.41 7.24 24.75
N SER A 454 -49.64 7.36 25.82
CA SER A 454 -48.66 8.44 25.99
C SER A 454 -47.47 8.30 25.05
N LEU A 455 -46.89 7.10 24.97
CA LEU A 455 -45.73 6.82 24.13
C LEU A 455 -46.06 6.95 22.64
N SER A 456 -47.24 6.45 22.22
CA SER A 456 -47.75 6.60 20.85
C SER A 456 -47.91 8.07 20.44
N LYS A 457 -48.45 8.92 21.34
CA LYS A 457 -48.53 10.38 21.12
C LYS A 457 -47.16 11.04 21.07
N ALA A 458 -46.23 10.65 21.95
CA ALA A 458 -44.86 11.17 21.95
C ALA A 458 -44.14 10.85 20.63
N PHE A 459 -44.38 9.68 20.03
CA PHE A 459 -43.86 9.31 18.71
C PHE A 459 -44.32 10.21 17.55
N TYR A 460 -45.35 11.05 17.72
CA TYR A 460 -45.65 12.08 16.72
C TYR A 460 -44.53 13.13 16.60
N VAL A 461 -43.71 13.33 17.64
CA VAL A 461 -42.49 14.16 17.56
C VAL A 461 -41.45 13.54 16.63
N ALA A 462 -41.25 12.22 16.71
CA ALA A 462 -40.36 11.50 15.79
C ALA A 462 -40.86 11.59 14.32
N ASN A 463 -42.17 11.47 14.09
CA ASN A 463 -42.78 11.71 12.78
C ASN A 463 -42.55 13.15 12.29
N ALA A 464 -42.78 14.14 13.17
CA ALA A 464 -42.61 15.55 12.85
C ALA A 464 -41.14 15.93 12.56
N ILE A 465 -40.16 15.22 13.13
CA ILE A 465 -38.72 15.40 12.89
C ILE A 465 -38.27 14.84 11.53
N LEU A 466 -38.94 13.83 10.98
CA LEU A 466 -38.65 13.35 9.62
C LEU A 466 -39.04 14.37 8.53
N ILE A 467 -40.06 15.20 8.74
CA ILE A 467 -40.52 16.21 7.77
C ILE A 467 -39.41 17.24 7.44
N PRO A 468 -38.79 17.95 8.40
CA PRO A 468 -37.66 18.83 8.11
C PRO A 468 -36.43 18.07 7.61
N ALA A 469 -36.26 16.78 7.93
CA ALA A 469 -35.18 15.97 7.34
C ALA A 469 -35.37 15.77 5.82
N VAL A 470 -36.60 15.50 5.34
CA VAL A 470 -36.92 15.47 3.89
C VAL A 470 -36.65 16.84 3.26
N ILE A 471 -37.05 17.93 3.90
CA ILE A 471 -36.82 19.30 3.42
C ILE A 471 -35.31 19.59 3.35
N LEU A 472 -34.53 19.24 4.38
CA LEU A 472 -33.10 19.46 4.43
C LEU A 472 -32.34 18.62 3.39
N PHE A 473 -32.72 17.36 3.14
CA PHE A 473 -32.16 16.59 2.01
C PHE A 473 -32.57 17.15 0.65
N THR A 474 -33.76 17.73 0.52
CA THR A 474 -34.19 18.43 -0.71
C THR A 474 -33.37 19.71 -0.91
N ILE A 475 -33.08 20.47 0.15
CA ILE A 475 -32.18 21.63 0.11
C ILE A 475 -30.77 21.18 -0.25
N ALA A 476 -30.27 20.07 0.34
CA ALA A 476 -28.98 19.48 -0.02
C ALA A 476 -28.93 19.13 -1.52
N ALA A 477 -29.99 18.54 -2.09
CA ALA A 477 -30.07 18.27 -3.53
C ALA A 477 -30.07 19.56 -4.40
N ILE A 478 -30.61 20.67 -3.89
CA ILE A 478 -30.59 21.98 -4.55
C ILE A 478 -29.18 22.61 -4.50
N THR A 479 -28.51 22.59 -3.33
CA THR A 479 -27.17 23.17 -3.15
C THR A 479 -26.05 22.30 -3.73
N TYR A 480 -26.24 20.98 -3.80
CA TYR A 480 -25.22 20.00 -4.18
C TYR A 480 -24.50 20.33 -5.49
N PRO A 481 -25.16 20.71 -6.61
CA PRO A 481 -24.44 21.05 -7.84
C PRO A 481 -23.57 22.30 -7.69
N ARG A 482 -23.97 23.28 -6.85
CA ARG A 482 -23.16 24.47 -6.56
C ARG A 482 -21.92 24.09 -5.76
N ASP A 483 -22.10 23.35 -4.67
CA ASP A 483 -21.01 23.03 -3.75
C ASP A 483 -20.05 21.98 -4.34
N ARG A 484 -20.56 21.01 -5.10
CA ARG A 484 -19.75 20.11 -5.93
C ARG A 484 -18.98 20.86 -7.02
N THR A 485 -19.60 21.83 -7.70
CA THR A 485 -18.88 22.66 -8.69
C THR A 485 -17.85 23.56 -8.01
N ALA A 486 -18.11 24.05 -6.80
CA ALA A 486 -17.12 24.79 -6.02
C ALA A 486 -15.94 23.90 -5.59
N PHE A 487 -16.19 22.67 -5.15
CA PHE A 487 -15.15 21.68 -4.84
C PHE A 487 -14.32 21.29 -6.08
N LEU A 488 -14.98 21.03 -7.23
CA LEU A 488 -14.28 20.78 -8.49
C LEU A 488 -13.51 22.01 -8.97
N ARG A 489 -14.00 23.23 -8.71
CA ARG A 489 -13.26 24.47 -8.99
C ARG A 489 -12.14 24.76 -8.00
N SER A 490 -12.19 24.33 -6.76
CA SER A 490 -11.00 24.40 -5.87
C SER A 490 -9.97 23.34 -6.24
N THR A 491 -10.38 22.24 -6.87
CA THR A 491 -9.46 21.18 -7.35
C THR A 491 -8.81 21.58 -8.68
N ASN A 492 -9.61 22.03 -9.65
CA ASN A 492 -9.14 22.41 -10.98
C ASN A 492 -8.67 23.87 -11.06
N GLY A 493 -9.17 24.75 -10.20
CA GLY A 493 -8.80 26.17 -10.18
C GLY A 493 -7.36 26.38 -9.74
N SER A 494 -6.88 25.60 -8.76
CA SER A 494 -5.45 25.56 -8.44
C SER A 494 -4.60 25.07 -9.62
N MET A 495 -5.11 24.16 -10.47
CA MET A 495 -4.42 23.77 -11.71
C MET A 495 -4.41 24.90 -12.75
N VAL A 496 -5.45 25.75 -12.79
CA VAL A 496 -5.53 26.90 -13.71
C VAL A 496 -4.69 28.08 -13.20
N GLU A 497 -4.69 28.40 -11.91
CA GLU A 497 -3.78 29.43 -11.35
C GLU A 497 -2.31 29.03 -11.55
N ILE A 498 -1.97 27.75 -11.44
CA ILE A 498 -0.63 27.23 -11.79
C ILE A 498 -0.33 27.41 -13.29
N ALA A 499 -1.29 27.16 -14.19
CA ALA A 499 -1.12 27.36 -15.63
C ALA A 499 -1.03 28.85 -16.05
N GLU A 500 -1.78 29.74 -15.40
CA GLU A 500 -1.71 31.20 -15.62
C GLU A 500 -0.41 31.79 -15.04
N LEU A 501 0.10 31.25 -13.92
CA LEU A 501 1.43 31.59 -13.39
C LEU A 501 2.57 31.08 -14.29
N ALA A 502 2.45 29.88 -14.87
CA ALA A 502 3.43 29.37 -15.83
C ALA A 502 3.49 30.24 -17.10
N THR A 503 2.34 30.51 -17.73
CA THR A 503 2.27 31.30 -18.97
C THR A 503 2.60 32.79 -18.78
N THR A 504 2.48 33.34 -17.56
CA THR A 504 3.00 34.68 -17.24
C THR A 504 4.49 34.69 -16.93
N ALA A 505 5.08 33.59 -16.44
CA ALA A 505 6.53 33.46 -16.32
C ALA A 505 7.23 33.38 -17.69
N GLU A 506 6.66 32.64 -18.64
CA GLU A 506 7.17 32.55 -20.03
C GLU A 506 7.17 33.91 -20.76
N ASN A 507 6.23 34.80 -20.42
CA ASN A 507 6.05 36.09 -21.10
C ASN A 507 6.57 37.29 -20.28
N GLY A 508 7.50 37.06 -19.34
CA GLY A 508 8.11 38.07 -18.46
C GLY A 508 9.04 39.10 -19.13
N GLY A 509 8.78 39.48 -20.39
CA GLY A 509 9.67 40.25 -21.26
C GLY A 509 9.46 41.77 -21.36
N ALA A 510 8.43 42.34 -20.70
CA ALA A 510 8.23 43.80 -20.68
C ALA A 510 7.40 44.28 -19.47
N THR A 511 7.77 45.42 -18.89
CA THR A 511 7.00 46.06 -17.81
C THR A 511 5.81 46.85 -18.33
N ASN A 512 4.63 46.67 -17.75
CA ASN A 512 3.67 47.77 -17.56
C ASN A 512 2.70 47.50 -16.42
N LYS A 513 2.31 48.56 -15.70
CA LYS A 513 1.31 48.48 -14.61
C LYS A 513 -0.11 48.51 -15.19
N VAL A 514 -0.96 47.60 -14.75
CA VAL A 514 -2.42 47.68 -14.96
C VAL A 514 -3.11 47.59 -13.61
N THR A 515 -3.97 48.57 -13.30
CA THR A 515 -4.75 48.64 -12.06
C THR A 515 -6.08 47.87 -12.19
N PRO A 516 -6.64 47.33 -11.09
CA PRO A 516 -7.75 46.37 -11.15
C PRO A 516 -9.12 47.03 -11.33
N SER A 517 -9.56 47.23 -12.57
CA SER A 517 -10.94 47.64 -12.88
C SER A 517 -11.42 47.18 -14.26
N ASP A 518 -11.84 45.91 -14.39
CA ASP A 518 -13.24 45.61 -14.75
C ASP A 518 -13.58 44.11 -14.65
N LYS A 519 -14.88 43.77 -14.52
CA LYS A 519 -15.38 42.38 -14.47
C LYS A 519 -16.41 42.10 -15.56
N THR A 520 -15.94 41.86 -16.78
CA THR A 520 -16.79 41.38 -17.89
C THR A 520 -16.80 39.84 -17.97
N ARG A 521 -17.99 39.25 -18.11
CA ARG A 521 -18.18 37.80 -18.20
C ARG A 521 -17.99 37.33 -19.64
N ILE A 522 -17.11 36.35 -19.88
CA ILE A 522 -17.07 35.59 -21.15
C ILE A 522 -17.86 34.29 -20.97
N PRO A 523 -18.98 34.08 -21.70
CA PRO A 523 -19.76 32.85 -21.63
C PRO A 523 -19.29 31.83 -22.70
N VAL A 524 -18.57 30.79 -22.29
CA VAL A 524 -18.28 29.65 -23.18
C VAL A 524 -19.58 28.88 -23.45
N LYS A 525 -20.00 28.85 -24.71
CA LYS A 525 -21.28 28.26 -25.16
C LYS A 525 -21.02 26.99 -25.97
N LEU A 526 -21.10 25.83 -25.34
CA LEU A 526 -21.00 24.53 -26.00
C LEU A 526 -22.34 24.16 -26.68
N THR A 527 -22.35 24.17 -28.01
CA THR A 527 -23.37 23.54 -28.86
C THR A 527 -22.84 22.23 -29.43
N MET A 528 -23.64 21.16 -29.41
CA MET A 528 -23.31 19.90 -30.07
C MET A 528 -24.46 19.41 -30.95
N THR A 529 -24.11 19.18 -32.22
CA THR A 529 -24.85 18.58 -33.34
C THR A 529 -23.76 18.09 -34.31
N ASP A 530 -23.86 17.01 -35.07
CA ASP A 530 -25.03 16.15 -35.36
C ASP A 530 -24.62 14.63 -35.37
N PRO A 531 -25.09 13.68 -36.21
CA PRO A 531 -25.44 12.35 -35.67
C PRO A 531 -24.77 11.12 -36.33
N ALA A 532 -25.18 9.95 -35.84
CA ALA A 532 -25.24 8.65 -36.53
C ALA A 532 -23.96 8.01 -37.10
N LEU A 533 -23.56 6.88 -36.50
CA LEU A 533 -23.02 5.75 -37.25
C LEU A 533 -23.32 4.43 -36.50
N THR A 534 -24.10 3.56 -37.13
CA THR A 534 -24.48 2.24 -36.59
C THR A 534 -23.78 1.13 -37.36
N SER A 535 -22.90 0.38 -36.70
CA SER A 535 -22.41 -0.90 -37.20
C SER A 535 -22.09 -1.85 -36.03
N SER A 536 -22.39 -3.14 -36.22
CA SER A 536 -22.17 -4.20 -35.24
C SER A 536 -20.75 -4.78 -35.33
N PRO A 537 -20.15 -5.23 -34.22
CA PRO A 537 -18.87 -5.94 -34.27
C PRO A 537 -19.00 -7.31 -34.98
N PRO A 538 -18.00 -7.73 -35.76
CA PRO A 538 -17.99 -9.04 -36.41
C PRO A 538 -17.69 -10.18 -35.41
N ARG A 539 -18.03 -11.42 -35.80
CA ARG A 539 -17.71 -12.64 -35.03
C ARG A 539 -16.28 -13.09 -35.27
N SER A 540 -15.62 -13.62 -34.22
CA SER A 540 -14.35 -14.33 -34.34
C SER A 540 -14.53 -15.78 -34.85
N PRO A 541 -13.57 -16.31 -35.64
CA PRO A 541 -13.47 -17.74 -35.94
C PRO A 541 -12.69 -18.50 -34.85
N PRO A 542 -12.82 -19.84 -34.77
CA PRO A 542 -12.05 -20.68 -33.84
C PRO A 542 -10.65 -21.00 -34.39
N ILE A 543 -9.70 -21.31 -33.49
CA ILE A 543 -8.34 -21.80 -33.82
C ILE A 543 -8.07 -23.08 -33.00
N ASN A 544 -7.45 -24.08 -33.63
CA ASN A 544 -7.07 -25.35 -33.00
C ASN A 544 -5.54 -25.50 -32.91
N GLU A 545 -5.10 -26.11 -31.81
CA GLU A 545 -3.88 -26.92 -31.61
C GLU A 545 -2.47 -26.42 -32.05
N LYS A 546 -1.60 -26.29 -31.04
CA LYS A 546 -0.21 -26.81 -30.96
C LYS A 546 0.87 -26.34 -31.97
N THR A 547 1.81 -25.56 -31.44
CA THR A 547 3.24 -25.62 -31.83
C THR A 547 4.16 -25.44 -30.61
N ALA A 548 5.46 -25.64 -30.78
CA ALA A 548 6.41 -25.88 -29.67
C ALA A 548 7.07 -24.62 -29.08
N ILE A 549 7.74 -24.80 -27.94
CA ILE A 549 8.54 -23.79 -27.21
C ILE A 549 9.88 -23.58 -27.92
N GLY A 550 10.30 -22.31 -28.08
CA GLY A 550 11.63 -21.91 -28.57
C GLY A 550 11.95 -20.46 -28.20
N ASP A 551 13.23 -20.15 -28.00
CA ASP A 551 13.70 -18.86 -27.49
C ASP A 551 13.76 -17.77 -28.58
N GLN A 552 12.84 -16.79 -28.56
CA GLN A 552 12.84 -15.65 -29.51
C GLN A 552 12.26 -14.34 -28.93
N THR A 553 12.99 -13.25 -29.15
CA THR A 553 12.75 -11.82 -28.86
C THR A 553 11.32 -11.33 -29.16
N LEU A 554 10.79 -10.42 -28.34
CA LEU A 554 9.41 -9.88 -28.45
C LEU A 554 9.36 -8.34 -28.58
N ILE A 555 8.34 -7.84 -29.31
CA ILE A 555 7.94 -6.42 -29.30
C ILE A 555 6.45 -6.27 -28.97
N ILE A 556 6.13 -5.32 -28.08
CA ILE A 556 4.79 -5.08 -27.52
C ILE A 556 4.39 -3.59 -27.59
N TYR A 557 3.11 -3.36 -27.91
CA TYR A 557 2.48 -2.03 -28.00
C TYR A 557 1.69 -1.70 -26.72
N ILE A 558 1.87 -0.48 -26.19
CA ILE A 558 1.07 0.07 -25.09
C ILE A 558 0.78 1.55 -25.38
N ARG A 559 -0.50 1.95 -25.36
CA ARG A 559 -0.93 3.35 -25.51
C ARG A 559 -1.85 3.76 -24.37
N MET A 560 -1.45 4.75 -23.58
CA MET A 560 -2.25 5.29 -22.46
C MET A 560 -2.10 6.81 -22.32
N VAL A 561 -3.22 7.52 -22.24
CA VAL A 561 -3.29 8.99 -22.25
C VAL A 561 -3.56 9.56 -20.86
N SER A 562 -2.65 10.39 -20.33
CA SER A 562 -2.87 11.32 -19.20
C SER A 562 -1.64 12.22 -19.02
N THR A 563 -1.78 13.47 -18.56
CA THR A 563 -0.70 14.47 -18.52
C THR A 563 -0.21 14.80 -17.10
N MET A 564 1.09 15.06 -16.93
CA MET A 564 1.71 15.79 -15.80
C MET A 564 3.12 16.27 -16.19
N GLU A 565 3.49 17.48 -15.79
CA GLU A 565 4.85 18.04 -15.85
C GLU A 565 5.26 18.58 -14.46
N GLY A 566 6.56 18.81 -14.25
CA GLY A 566 7.15 19.24 -12.96
C GLY A 566 8.22 20.31 -13.13
N SER A 567 8.56 21.01 -12.04
CA SER A 567 9.49 22.15 -12.03
C SER A 567 10.93 21.75 -11.71
N LEU A 568 11.88 22.27 -12.51
CA LEU A 568 13.32 22.03 -12.38
C LEU A 568 13.95 22.64 -11.12
N ASP A 569 14.96 21.98 -10.54
CA ASP A 569 15.74 22.49 -9.40
C ASP A 569 16.75 23.59 -9.82
N PRO A 570 16.79 24.74 -9.12
CA PRO A 570 17.74 25.83 -9.40
C PRO A 570 19.23 25.43 -9.39
N MET A 571 19.62 24.34 -8.73
CA MET A 571 21.00 23.84 -8.75
C MET A 571 21.41 23.24 -10.10
N LEU A 572 20.45 22.90 -10.97
CA LEU A 572 20.72 22.17 -12.22
C LEU A 572 20.98 23.06 -13.45
N TYR A 573 20.71 24.38 -13.38
CA TYR A 573 20.90 25.32 -14.51
C TYR A 573 22.32 25.39 -15.11
N ASN A 574 23.33 24.84 -14.41
CA ASN A 574 24.73 24.77 -14.86
C ASN A 574 25.30 23.35 -14.87
N VAL A 575 24.46 22.31 -14.80
CA VAL A 575 24.89 20.92 -14.86
C VAL A 575 25.47 20.58 -16.25
N GLY A 576 26.40 19.63 -16.33
CA GLY A 576 26.94 19.11 -17.61
C GLY A 576 27.84 20.04 -18.45
N LYS A 577 28.12 21.27 -17.99
CA LYS A 577 28.91 22.28 -18.74
C LYS A 577 30.44 22.18 -18.58
N GLU A 578 30.91 21.36 -17.64
CA GLU A 578 32.33 21.07 -17.43
C GLU A 578 32.59 19.58 -17.73
N GLU A 579 33.78 19.28 -18.25
CA GLU A 579 34.23 17.92 -18.58
C GLU A 579 34.44 17.06 -17.32
N GLY A 580 34.21 15.75 -17.43
CA GLY A 580 34.52 14.77 -16.39
C GLY A 580 33.36 14.39 -15.46
N LEU A 581 33.71 13.88 -14.28
CA LEU A 581 32.80 13.15 -13.40
C LEU A 581 32.28 14.02 -12.24
N CYS A 582 30.96 14.19 -12.16
CA CYS A 582 30.27 14.81 -11.02
C CYS A 582 29.46 13.76 -10.25
N VAL A 583 29.59 13.77 -8.92
CA VAL A 583 28.87 12.86 -8.02
C VAL A 583 28.11 13.66 -6.96
N TRP A 584 26.85 13.31 -6.70
CA TRP A 584 26.00 13.91 -5.67
C TRP A 584 25.35 12.85 -4.76
N ARG A 585 24.99 13.27 -3.54
CA ARG A 585 24.29 12.47 -2.51
C ARG A 585 23.11 13.25 -1.93
N LYS A 586 22.06 12.52 -1.52
CA LYS A 586 20.90 12.99 -0.73
C LYS A 586 20.02 14.11 -1.34
N PHE A 587 18.91 14.38 -0.66
CA PHE A 587 17.81 15.30 -0.99
C PHE A 587 18.17 16.77 -1.35
N LYS A 588 19.44 17.18 -1.29
CA LYS A 588 19.89 18.56 -1.52
C LYS A 588 20.98 18.73 -2.58
N LEU A 589 21.28 17.68 -3.37
CA LEU A 589 22.33 17.69 -4.39
C LEU A 589 23.69 18.15 -3.83
N GLU A 590 24.12 17.56 -2.72
CA GLU A 590 25.44 17.86 -2.15
C GLU A 590 26.53 17.22 -3.01
N LYS A 591 27.33 18.04 -3.71
CA LYS A 591 28.40 17.59 -4.63
C LYS A 591 29.57 17.00 -3.82
N ILE A 592 29.87 15.73 -4.06
CA ILE A 592 30.93 15.01 -3.35
C ILE A 592 32.31 15.46 -3.85
N ALA A 593 33.21 15.75 -2.92
CA ALA A 593 34.60 16.09 -3.23
C ALA A 593 35.32 14.92 -3.93
N PRO A 594 36.16 15.16 -4.96
CA PRO A 594 36.82 14.11 -5.74
C PRO A 594 37.62 13.07 -4.93
N SER A 595 38.14 13.46 -3.76
CA SER A 595 38.84 12.56 -2.82
C SER A 595 37.96 11.44 -2.24
N HIS A 596 36.63 11.58 -2.32
CA HIS A 596 35.64 10.64 -1.81
C HIS A 596 34.85 9.93 -2.92
N HIS A 597 35.21 10.15 -4.20
CA HIS A 597 34.62 9.41 -5.32
C HIS A 597 34.98 7.93 -5.24
N GLY A 598 33.98 7.06 -5.48
CA GLY A 598 34.08 5.62 -5.27
C GLY A 598 33.60 5.12 -3.90
N ILE A 599 33.25 6.01 -2.95
CA ILE A 599 32.72 5.63 -1.62
C ILE A 599 31.20 5.71 -1.62
N PHE A 600 30.53 4.55 -1.65
CA PHE A 600 29.08 4.44 -1.66
C PHE A 600 28.57 3.84 -0.35
N TYR A 601 27.67 4.55 0.34
CA TYR A 601 27.07 4.07 1.58
C TYR A 601 25.84 3.22 1.26
N ASP A 602 25.72 2.05 1.88
CA ASP A 602 24.64 1.09 1.57
C ASP A 602 23.24 1.58 1.97
N GLY A 603 23.16 2.58 2.86
CA GLY A 603 21.95 3.23 3.33
C GLY A 603 21.56 4.54 2.63
N ASP A 604 22.25 4.99 1.57
CA ASP A 604 21.87 6.19 0.80
C ASP A 604 21.73 5.90 -0.71
N SER A 605 21.20 6.87 -1.46
CA SER A 605 21.19 6.91 -2.93
C SER A 605 22.12 7.99 -3.50
N TYR A 606 22.67 7.74 -4.67
CA TYR A 606 23.67 8.60 -5.32
C TYR A 606 23.33 8.89 -6.79
N ILE A 607 23.86 10.00 -7.31
CA ILE A 607 23.77 10.37 -8.72
C ILE A 607 25.18 10.64 -9.24
N VAL A 608 25.52 10.11 -10.41
CA VAL A 608 26.81 10.25 -11.09
C VAL A 608 26.55 10.71 -12.52
N LEU A 609 27.05 11.90 -12.87
CA LEU A 609 27.07 12.42 -14.24
C LEU A 609 28.48 12.32 -14.80
N ASN A 610 28.61 11.78 -16.00
CA ASN A 610 29.82 11.75 -16.79
C ASN A 610 29.62 12.59 -18.06
N THR A 611 30.30 13.75 -18.16
CA THR A 611 30.36 14.57 -19.38
C THR A 611 31.44 14.01 -20.30
N LYS A 612 31.09 13.59 -21.53
CA LYS A 612 32.08 13.05 -22.49
C LYS A 612 32.85 14.16 -23.21
N ASP A 613 34.07 13.85 -23.59
CA ASP A 613 34.95 14.74 -24.36
C ASP A 613 34.43 14.94 -25.80
N GLY A 614 34.42 16.21 -26.26
CA GLY A 614 34.19 16.58 -27.65
C GLY A 614 32.76 16.58 -28.22
N ALA A 615 31.71 16.29 -27.45
CA ALA A 615 30.32 16.34 -27.93
C ALA A 615 29.27 16.56 -26.82
N ASP A 616 28.08 17.03 -27.22
CA ASP A 616 26.86 17.11 -26.38
C ASP A 616 26.34 15.71 -26.01
N ALA A 617 27.07 15.00 -25.15
CA ALA A 617 26.85 13.60 -24.82
C ALA A 617 27.19 13.31 -23.35
N TRP A 618 26.17 12.88 -22.60
CA TRP A 618 26.25 12.69 -21.14
C TRP A 618 25.76 11.30 -20.75
N ASP A 619 26.41 10.69 -19.76
CA ASP A 619 25.87 9.50 -19.05
C ASP A 619 25.39 9.92 -17.67
N VAL A 620 24.12 9.62 -17.33
CA VAL A 620 23.52 9.89 -16.02
C VAL A 620 23.22 8.56 -15.34
N HIS A 621 23.99 8.21 -14.34
CA HIS A 621 23.78 7.01 -13.52
C HIS A 621 23.16 7.41 -12.18
N PHE A 622 22.10 6.72 -11.76
CA PHE A 622 21.62 6.78 -10.38
C PHE A 622 21.82 5.44 -9.68
N TRP A 623 22.58 5.47 -8.58
CA TRP A 623 23.01 4.28 -7.83
C TRP A 623 22.21 4.14 -6.54
N LEU A 624 21.72 2.93 -6.29
CA LEU A 624 20.82 2.61 -5.20
C LEU A 624 21.47 1.62 -4.23
N GLY A 625 21.65 2.04 -2.97
CA GLY A 625 22.12 1.20 -1.89
C GLY A 625 21.11 0.12 -1.49
N GLN A 626 21.61 -1.03 -1.03
CA GLN A 626 20.80 -2.20 -0.66
C GLN A 626 19.91 -1.95 0.57
N ASN A 627 20.32 -1.02 1.44
CA ASN A 627 19.61 -0.59 2.64
C ASN A 627 19.07 0.85 2.53
N ALA A 628 19.14 1.47 1.34
CA ALA A 628 18.69 2.84 1.11
C ALA A 628 17.17 2.97 1.28
N SER A 629 16.70 4.13 1.76
CA SER A 629 15.27 4.35 1.95
C SER A 629 14.51 4.43 0.62
N ILE A 630 13.24 4.07 0.62
CA ILE A 630 12.38 4.15 -0.58
C ILE A 630 12.29 5.61 -1.08
N ASP A 631 12.27 6.57 -0.16
CA ASP A 631 12.21 8.00 -0.46
C ASP A 631 13.50 8.51 -1.11
N GLU A 632 14.67 8.01 -0.69
CA GLU A 632 15.97 8.30 -1.32
C GLU A 632 16.06 7.66 -2.71
N MET A 633 15.69 6.38 -2.85
CA MET A 633 15.66 5.71 -4.14
C MET A 633 14.72 6.40 -5.15
N GLY A 634 13.55 6.86 -4.69
CA GLY A 634 12.63 7.68 -5.48
C GLY A 634 13.20 9.05 -5.83
N THR A 635 13.84 9.72 -4.87
CA THR A 635 14.46 11.04 -5.07
C THR A 635 15.61 10.98 -6.09
N ALA A 636 16.46 9.96 -6.05
CA ALA A 636 17.53 9.78 -7.02
C ALA A 636 17.00 9.57 -8.45
N ALA A 637 15.90 8.82 -8.61
CA ALA A 637 15.23 8.65 -9.90
C ALA A 637 14.59 9.96 -10.40
N ILE A 638 13.91 10.72 -9.52
CA ILE A 638 13.35 12.04 -9.86
C ILE A 638 14.46 13.00 -10.29
N LYS A 639 15.55 13.08 -9.54
CA LYS A 639 16.67 13.98 -9.83
C LYS A 639 17.46 13.57 -11.09
N ALA A 640 17.50 12.29 -11.45
CA ALA A 640 18.01 11.84 -12.74
C ALA A 640 17.14 12.34 -13.91
N VAL A 641 15.81 12.36 -13.75
CA VAL A 641 14.87 12.94 -14.73
C VAL A 641 14.96 14.48 -14.77
N GLU A 642 15.20 15.14 -13.65
CA GLU A 642 15.49 16.59 -13.67
C GLU A 642 16.81 16.90 -14.39
N ILE A 643 17.85 16.08 -14.26
CA ILE A 643 19.11 16.24 -15.02
C ILE A 643 18.90 15.96 -16.52
N ASP A 644 18.06 14.99 -16.88
CA ASP A 644 17.61 14.75 -18.26
C ASP A 644 16.96 16.01 -18.85
N GLN A 645 16.04 16.62 -18.11
CA GLN A 645 15.36 17.87 -18.50
C GLN A 645 16.31 19.08 -18.57
N ALA A 646 17.28 19.18 -17.66
CA ALA A 646 18.29 20.25 -17.66
C ALA A 646 19.28 20.15 -18.84
N LEU A 647 19.31 19.01 -19.53
CA LEU A 647 20.17 18.71 -20.68
C LEU A 647 19.33 18.33 -21.92
N ASP A 648 18.15 18.94 -22.06
CA ASP A 648 17.21 18.83 -23.20
C ASP A 648 16.80 17.39 -23.61
N GLY A 649 16.96 16.41 -22.72
CA GLY A 649 16.65 15.00 -22.96
C GLY A 649 17.71 14.24 -23.78
N PHE A 650 18.92 14.80 -23.94
CA PHE A 650 20.05 14.14 -24.60
C PHE A 650 20.86 13.12 -23.76
N PRO A 651 20.88 13.14 -22.41
CA PRO A 651 21.66 12.16 -21.64
C PRO A 651 21.15 10.72 -21.77
N VAL A 652 22.09 9.76 -21.73
CA VAL A 652 21.72 8.35 -21.56
C VAL A 652 21.60 8.06 -20.06
N GLN A 653 20.43 7.58 -19.63
CA GLN A 653 20.14 7.29 -18.23
C GLN A 653 20.34 5.81 -17.88
N TYR A 654 21.06 5.56 -16.78
CA TYR A 654 21.41 4.25 -16.28
C TYR A 654 20.95 4.07 -14.82
N ARG A 655 20.29 2.95 -14.53
CA ARG A 655 19.94 2.55 -13.15
C ARG A 655 20.96 1.56 -12.63
N GLU A 656 21.72 1.96 -11.62
CA GLU A 656 22.73 1.14 -10.96
C GLU A 656 22.22 0.66 -9.60
N VAL A 657 22.54 -0.59 -9.23
CA VAL A 657 22.10 -1.21 -7.97
C VAL A 657 23.30 -1.84 -7.28
N GLN A 658 23.41 -1.66 -5.97
CA GLN A 658 24.52 -2.18 -5.18
C GLN A 658 24.81 -3.67 -5.44
N GLY A 659 26.00 -3.96 -5.95
CA GLY A 659 26.49 -5.31 -6.25
C GLY A 659 26.12 -5.84 -7.63
N HIS A 660 25.38 -5.07 -8.44
CA HIS A 660 24.93 -5.38 -9.80
C HIS A 660 25.17 -4.21 -10.77
N GLU A 661 26.18 -3.38 -10.49
CA GLU A 661 26.51 -2.20 -11.29
C GLU A 661 27.06 -2.53 -12.68
N SER A 662 26.80 -1.64 -13.64
CA SER A 662 27.25 -1.79 -15.02
C SER A 662 28.79 -1.70 -15.16
N PRO A 663 29.40 -2.41 -16.13
CA PRO A 663 30.84 -2.29 -16.41
C PRO A 663 31.26 -0.85 -16.74
N LEU A 664 30.36 -0.05 -17.32
CA LEU A 664 30.57 1.37 -17.59
C LEU A 664 30.70 2.17 -16.29
N PHE A 665 29.74 2.04 -15.37
CA PHE A 665 29.78 2.72 -14.06
C PHE A 665 31.01 2.33 -13.23
N LEU A 666 31.35 1.03 -13.22
CA LEU A 666 32.54 0.53 -12.51
C LEU A 666 33.85 1.05 -13.12
N SER A 667 33.89 1.31 -14.43
CA SER A 667 35.09 1.87 -15.10
C SER A 667 35.48 3.25 -14.58
N TYR A 668 34.54 4.04 -14.07
CA TYR A 668 34.80 5.37 -13.49
C TYR A 668 35.56 5.31 -12.16
N PHE A 669 35.51 4.18 -11.44
CA PHE A 669 35.97 4.08 -10.05
C PHE A 669 37.08 3.03 -9.81
N LYS A 670 37.74 2.53 -10.88
CA LYS A 670 38.73 1.42 -10.88
C LYS A 670 39.63 1.30 -9.63
N LYS A 671 40.11 2.41 -9.07
CA LYS A 671 41.14 2.44 -8.02
C LYS A 671 40.63 2.68 -6.59
N ASN A 672 39.34 2.94 -6.37
CA ASN A 672 38.84 3.36 -5.03
C ASN A 672 37.41 2.91 -4.68
N PHE A 673 36.75 2.11 -5.53
CA PHE A 673 35.36 1.69 -5.34
C PHE A 673 35.15 0.79 -4.11
N ARG A 674 34.26 1.20 -3.19
CA ARG A 674 33.87 0.41 -2.00
C ARG A 674 32.49 0.78 -1.46
N TYR A 675 31.91 -0.15 -0.70
CA TYR A 675 30.72 0.08 0.11
C TYR A 675 31.08 0.33 1.57
N GLU A 676 30.43 1.31 2.20
CA GLU A 676 30.44 1.53 3.64
C GLU A 676 29.04 1.25 4.21
N THR A 677 28.93 0.76 5.45
CA THR A 677 27.63 0.40 6.05
C THR A 677 27.02 1.53 6.86
N GLY A 678 25.75 1.86 6.60
CA GLY A 678 24.97 2.90 7.28
C GLY A 678 24.55 4.03 6.35
N GLY A 679 23.99 5.09 6.94
CA GLY A 679 23.61 6.34 6.25
C GLY A 679 23.90 7.54 7.15
N HIS A 680 24.03 8.73 6.58
CA HIS A 680 24.60 9.90 7.29
C HIS A 680 23.91 10.28 8.61
N ASP A 681 22.63 9.97 8.80
CA ASP A 681 21.85 10.49 9.93
C ASP A 681 22.01 9.63 11.21
N SER A 682 22.79 8.55 11.16
CA SER A 682 23.12 7.72 12.33
C SER A 682 24.26 8.28 13.20
N GLY A 683 24.02 9.44 13.83
CA GLY A 683 24.71 9.86 15.07
C GLY A 683 26.17 10.33 14.97
N PHE A 684 26.42 11.59 15.33
CA PHE A 684 27.76 12.12 15.54
C PHE A 684 28.53 11.37 16.65
N HIS A 685 29.79 11.02 16.39
CA HIS A 685 30.77 10.77 17.45
C HIS A 685 32.04 11.59 17.21
N THR A 686 32.33 12.50 18.15
CA THR A 686 33.58 13.27 18.23
C THR A 686 34.72 12.36 18.69
N VAL A 687 35.96 12.68 18.30
CA VAL A 687 37.15 11.84 18.58
C VAL A 687 37.60 11.96 20.04
N GLU A 688 37.26 10.97 20.86
CA GLU A 688 37.89 10.70 22.16
C GLU A 688 38.21 9.20 22.30
N ASP A 689 39.39 8.86 22.83
CA ASP A 689 39.92 7.51 23.15
C ASP A 689 39.36 6.31 22.35
N ILE A 690 39.93 6.07 21.16
CA ILE A 690 39.63 4.96 20.20
C ILE A 690 39.57 3.54 20.84
N LEU A 691 40.13 3.35 22.03
CA LEU A 691 40.24 2.06 22.73
C LEU A 691 39.41 1.97 24.03
N LYS A 692 38.65 3.00 24.43
CA LYS A 692 37.96 3.03 25.74
C LYS A 692 36.74 2.11 25.80
N ASP A 693 35.91 2.17 24.77
CA ASP A 693 34.61 1.46 24.67
C ASP A 693 34.55 0.54 23.44
N PHE A 694 35.71 0.03 22.98
CA PHE A 694 35.78 -0.75 21.74
C PHE A 694 35.04 -2.09 21.84
N GLN A 695 34.00 -2.25 21.01
CA GLN A 695 33.30 -3.51 20.80
C GLN A 695 34.04 -4.37 19.75
N PRO A 696 34.39 -5.63 20.04
CA PRO A 696 35.01 -6.53 19.08
C PRO A 696 34.26 -6.65 17.75
N LYS A 697 35.01 -6.89 16.67
CA LYS A 697 34.48 -7.07 15.30
C LYS A 697 35.06 -8.31 14.63
N LEU A 698 34.26 -9.00 13.82
CA LEU A 698 34.70 -10.12 12.98
C LEU A 698 34.45 -9.79 11.52
N TYR A 699 35.47 -9.90 10.69
CA TYR A 699 35.39 -9.71 9.24
C TYR A 699 35.62 -11.04 8.52
N ARG A 700 34.95 -11.21 7.38
CA ARG A 700 35.12 -12.30 6.43
C ARG A 700 35.61 -11.73 5.10
N CYS A 701 36.80 -12.14 4.68
CA CYS A 701 37.42 -11.75 3.41
C CYS A 701 37.22 -12.86 2.37
N LYS A 702 36.54 -12.54 1.26
CA LYS A 702 36.16 -13.48 0.20
C LYS A 702 36.20 -12.85 -1.21
N GLY A 703 36.64 -13.58 -2.23
CA GLY A 703 36.55 -13.23 -3.65
C GLY A 703 37.77 -13.66 -4.51
N LYS A 704 37.55 -14.06 -5.78
CA LYS A 704 38.64 -14.48 -6.70
C LYS A 704 39.51 -13.30 -7.15
N ARG A 705 38.88 -12.24 -7.67
CA ARG A 705 39.54 -11.00 -8.17
C ARG A 705 39.49 -9.87 -7.15
N ASN A 706 38.29 -9.36 -6.85
CA ASN A 706 38.08 -8.36 -5.81
C ASN A 706 37.73 -9.03 -4.46
N VAL A 707 38.73 -9.21 -3.59
CA VAL A 707 38.52 -9.74 -2.23
C VAL A 707 37.79 -8.69 -1.40
N ARG A 708 36.53 -8.94 -1.05
CA ARG A 708 35.71 -8.09 -0.18
C ARG A 708 35.83 -8.59 1.26
N CYS A 709 36.27 -7.73 2.18
CA CYS A 709 36.29 -8.01 3.62
C CYS A 709 35.05 -7.41 4.29
N THR A 710 33.99 -8.20 4.43
CA THR A 710 32.70 -7.78 5.02
C THR A 710 32.69 -8.04 6.52
N GLU A 711 32.18 -7.10 7.34
CA GLU A 711 31.87 -7.38 8.74
C GLU A 711 30.76 -8.44 8.84
N VAL A 712 30.90 -9.38 9.78
CA VAL A 712 29.97 -10.49 10.01
C VAL A 712 29.77 -10.70 11.51
N ARG A 713 28.58 -11.19 11.90
CA ARG A 713 28.25 -11.45 13.31
C ARG A 713 29.30 -12.34 13.97
N ILE A 714 29.78 -11.95 15.15
CA ILE A 714 30.69 -12.78 15.96
C ILE A 714 29.95 -14.04 16.43
N SER A 715 30.21 -15.15 15.75
CA SER A 715 29.65 -16.47 16.03
C SER A 715 30.49 -17.55 15.38
N ARG A 716 30.55 -18.74 15.99
CA ARG A 716 31.16 -19.93 15.37
C ARG A 716 30.42 -20.35 14.09
N LEU A 717 29.14 -20.01 13.95
CA LEU A 717 28.33 -20.28 12.76
C LEU A 717 28.69 -19.38 11.56
N SER A 718 29.43 -18.28 11.79
CA SER A 718 29.88 -17.37 10.73
C SER A 718 31.17 -17.85 10.06
N LEU A 719 31.88 -18.81 10.68
CA LEU A 719 33.17 -19.33 10.23
C LEU A 719 32.97 -20.52 9.27
N ASN A 720 33.83 -20.61 8.25
CA ASN A 720 33.93 -21.78 7.37
C ASN A 720 35.40 -22.00 6.96
N LEU A 721 35.70 -23.12 6.29
CA LEU A 721 37.09 -23.50 5.94
C LEU A 721 37.62 -22.86 4.64
N GLY A 722 36.75 -22.25 3.83
CA GLY A 722 37.06 -21.71 2.51
C GLY A 722 37.29 -20.19 2.45
N ASP A 723 36.90 -19.45 3.49
CA ASP A 723 37.09 -17.98 3.55
C ASP A 723 38.18 -17.60 4.58
N VAL A 724 38.74 -16.39 4.48
CA VAL A 724 39.70 -15.86 5.47
C VAL A 724 38.96 -14.96 6.47
N PHE A 725 39.30 -15.06 7.76
CA PHE A 725 38.61 -14.30 8.81
C PHE A 725 39.57 -13.44 9.64
N ILE A 726 39.13 -12.24 10.02
CA ILE A 726 39.86 -11.29 10.86
C ILE A 726 38.99 -10.97 12.08
N LEU A 727 39.44 -11.32 13.29
CA LEU A 727 38.80 -10.95 14.55
C LEU A 727 39.60 -9.80 15.19
N ASP A 728 39.02 -8.59 15.20
CA ASP A 728 39.58 -7.42 15.88
C ASP A 728 39.01 -7.35 17.31
N VAL A 729 39.89 -7.36 18.31
CA VAL A 729 39.57 -7.13 19.74
C VAL A 729 40.28 -5.88 20.29
N GLY A 730 40.52 -4.90 19.43
CA GLY A 730 41.03 -3.58 19.77
C GLY A 730 42.55 -3.58 19.81
N LYS A 731 43.14 -4.09 20.89
CA LYS A 731 44.61 -4.15 21.07
C LYS A 731 45.28 -5.32 20.35
N GLU A 732 44.51 -6.32 19.95
CA GLU A 732 44.98 -7.49 19.21
C GLU A 732 44.05 -7.79 18.04
N ILE A 733 44.62 -8.22 16.91
CA ILE A 733 43.90 -8.54 15.68
C ILE A 733 44.30 -9.95 15.25
N TYR A 734 43.36 -10.88 15.30
CA TYR A 734 43.59 -12.30 15.01
C TYR A 734 43.13 -12.65 13.60
N VAL A 735 44.05 -13.07 12.73
CA VAL A 735 43.75 -13.53 11.36
C VAL A 735 43.76 -15.06 11.32
N TRP A 736 42.62 -15.65 11.05
CA TRP A 736 42.46 -17.10 10.85
C TRP A 736 42.47 -17.42 9.35
N MET A 737 43.40 -18.28 8.94
CA MET A 737 43.60 -18.68 7.55
C MET A 737 43.42 -20.20 7.41
N PRO A 738 42.17 -20.69 7.24
CA PRO A 738 41.92 -22.12 7.14
C PRO A 738 42.52 -22.71 5.85
N PRO A 739 42.91 -24.01 5.82
CA PRO A 739 43.74 -24.56 4.74
C PRO A 739 43.15 -24.51 3.32
N GLN A 740 41.82 -24.39 3.17
CA GLN A 740 41.12 -24.39 1.88
C GLN A 740 40.89 -22.97 1.31
N SER A 741 41.22 -21.91 2.06
CA SER A 741 40.99 -20.52 1.63
C SER A 741 41.88 -20.05 0.48
N GLY A 742 41.39 -19.14 -0.37
CA GLY A 742 42.05 -18.70 -1.59
C GLY A 742 43.36 -17.93 -1.37
N ARG A 743 44.28 -18.01 -2.35
CA ARG A 743 45.60 -17.35 -2.26
C ARG A 743 45.47 -15.83 -2.15
N LEU A 744 44.62 -15.20 -2.96
CA LEU A 744 44.42 -13.75 -2.93
C LEU A 744 43.70 -13.31 -1.66
N GLU A 745 42.73 -14.10 -1.18
CA GLU A 745 42.00 -13.86 0.08
C GLU A 745 42.93 -13.85 1.30
N ARG A 746 43.94 -14.74 1.34
CA ARG A 746 44.99 -14.74 2.39
C ARG A 746 45.91 -13.52 2.32
N ILE A 747 46.19 -13.01 1.11
CA ILE A 747 47.00 -11.80 0.92
C ILE A 747 46.20 -10.57 1.35
N ARG A 748 45.05 -10.33 0.73
CA ARG A 748 44.18 -9.17 1.00
C ARG A 748 43.63 -9.15 2.43
N GLY A 749 43.33 -10.32 3.02
CA GLY A 749 42.91 -10.44 4.41
C GLY A 749 44.03 -10.07 5.42
N MET A 750 45.29 -10.41 5.12
CA MET A 750 46.43 -9.96 5.93
C MET A 750 46.73 -8.47 5.71
N GLU A 751 46.60 -7.98 4.47
CA GLU A 751 46.73 -6.56 4.12
C GLU A 751 45.70 -5.71 4.86
N ARG A 752 44.41 -6.11 4.89
CA ARG A 752 43.39 -5.41 5.69
C ARG A 752 43.65 -5.50 7.19
N ALA A 753 44.07 -6.66 7.71
CA ALA A 753 44.40 -6.79 9.14
C ALA A 753 45.58 -5.90 9.57
N LYS A 754 46.58 -5.73 8.71
CA LYS A 754 47.64 -4.72 8.88
C LYS A 754 47.10 -3.30 8.80
N ASN A 755 46.29 -2.99 7.78
CA ASN A 755 45.75 -1.66 7.61
C ASN A 755 44.92 -1.22 8.83
N ILE A 756 44.06 -2.09 9.38
CA ILE A 756 43.34 -1.82 10.63
C ILE A 756 44.33 -1.49 11.78
N ALA A 757 45.41 -2.25 11.95
CA ALA A 757 46.43 -1.96 12.96
C ALA A 757 47.15 -0.62 12.73
N GLU A 758 47.45 -0.28 11.48
CA GLU A 758 48.27 0.87 11.08
C GLU A 758 47.46 2.19 11.04
N THR A 759 46.27 2.19 10.43
CA THR A 759 45.41 3.38 10.21
C THR A 759 44.32 3.51 11.28
N GLU A 760 43.48 2.49 11.46
CA GLU A 760 42.32 2.52 12.38
C GLU A 760 42.75 2.45 13.86
N ARG A 761 43.94 1.89 14.15
CA ARG A 761 44.49 1.72 15.51
C ARG A 761 45.82 2.45 15.75
N GLN A 762 46.30 3.26 14.81
CA GLN A 762 47.51 4.10 14.94
C GLN A 762 48.76 3.33 15.45
N ASN A 763 48.98 2.10 14.95
CA ASN A 763 50.03 1.17 15.37
C ASN A 763 50.01 0.72 16.85
N GLN A 764 48.90 0.93 17.58
CA GLN A 764 48.75 0.47 18.97
C GLN A 764 48.31 -1.01 19.10
N SER A 765 48.10 -1.70 17.98
CA SER A 765 47.47 -3.04 17.94
C SER A 765 48.32 -4.09 17.25
N LYS A 766 48.32 -5.31 17.78
CA LYS A 766 49.18 -6.40 17.34
C LYS A 766 48.45 -7.43 16.47
N VAL A 767 48.88 -7.61 15.23
CA VAL A 767 48.35 -8.63 14.32
C VAL A 767 48.96 -10.01 14.61
N MET A 768 48.13 -11.04 14.77
CA MET A 768 48.52 -12.42 15.06
C MET A 768 47.82 -13.42 14.12
N LYS A 769 48.50 -14.51 13.77
CA LYS A 769 47.94 -15.57 12.91
C LYS A 769 47.45 -16.75 13.76
N ILE A 770 46.21 -17.19 13.53
CA ILE A 770 45.68 -18.46 14.04
C ILE A 770 45.77 -19.50 12.92
N GLY A 771 46.43 -20.64 13.20
CA GLY A 771 46.44 -21.82 12.34
C GLY A 771 45.94 -23.04 13.12
N THR A 772 45.02 -23.80 12.52
CA THR A 772 44.43 -25.01 13.12
C THR A 772 44.28 -26.13 12.10
N ASN A 773 44.48 -27.36 12.55
CA ASN A 773 44.31 -28.59 11.77
C ASN A 773 42.86 -29.11 11.84
N ALA A 774 42.58 -30.11 10.99
CA ALA A 774 41.47 -31.08 11.05
C ALA A 774 40.07 -30.65 10.53
N THR A 775 39.60 -31.42 9.51
CA THR A 775 38.28 -32.08 9.33
C THR A 775 37.01 -31.44 9.93
N ASN A 776 35.84 -31.45 9.26
CA ASN A 776 35.35 -32.41 8.25
C ASN A 776 34.31 -31.80 7.28
N SER A 777 33.92 -32.56 6.25
CA SER A 777 33.04 -32.14 5.12
C SER A 777 31.55 -32.46 5.29
N GLY A 778 30.67 -31.74 4.58
CA GLY A 778 29.27 -32.13 4.35
C GLY A 778 28.49 -31.16 3.43
N SER A 779 28.04 -31.63 2.26
CA SER A 779 27.29 -30.86 1.25
C SER A 779 26.09 -31.65 0.71
N ILE A 780 24.94 -31.01 0.47
CA ILE A 780 23.77 -31.57 -0.27
C ILE A 780 23.08 -30.44 -1.08
N SER A 781 22.45 -30.77 -2.22
CA SER A 781 21.73 -29.87 -3.14
C SER A 781 20.56 -30.56 -3.89
N GLU A 782 19.79 -29.80 -4.70
CA GLU A 782 18.64 -30.20 -5.57
C GLU A 782 17.27 -30.51 -4.88
N GLY A 783 16.08 -30.35 -5.51
CA GLY A 783 15.69 -29.62 -6.74
C GLY A 783 14.32 -30.03 -7.39
N ARG A 784 13.70 -29.12 -8.19
CA ARG A 784 12.71 -29.29 -9.34
C ARG A 784 11.19 -28.89 -9.21
N LYS A 785 10.81 -27.78 -9.90
CA LYS A 785 9.57 -27.40 -10.69
C LYS A 785 8.14 -27.69 -10.13
N VAL A 786 6.95 -27.48 -10.77
CA VAL A 786 6.50 -27.25 -12.19
C VAL A 786 5.55 -26.02 -12.35
N ASN A 787 4.43 -26.09 -13.12
CA ASN A 787 3.47 -25.02 -13.51
C ASN A 787 2.03 -25.31 -12.99
N ASP A 788 0.93 -24.57 -13.23
CA ASP A 788 0.55 -23.37 -14.07
C ASP A 788 -0.56 -22.53 -13.31
N ALA A 789 -1.40 -21.59 -13.81
CA ALA A 789 -1.88 -21.14 -15.14
C ALA A 789 -2.36 -19.65 -15.17
N SER A 790 -3.28 -19.28 -16.08
CA SER A 790 -3.77 -17.91 -16.44
C SER A 790 -5.09 -17.49 -15.75
N GLY A 791 -5.60 -16.24 -15.80
CA GLY A 791 -5.22 -14.96 -16.47
C GLY A 791 -6.15 -13.82 -15.98
N GLU A 792 -6.17 -12.56 -16.47
CA GLU A 792 -5.51 -11.89 -17.60
C GLU A 792 -5.29 -10.38 -17.31
N ALA A 793 -4.37 -9.76 -18.05
CA ALA A 793 -4.43 -8.35 -18.45
C ALA A 793 -4.07 -8.27 -19.95
N GLN A 794 -4.72 -7.39 -20.73
CA GLN A 794 -4.49 -7.36 -22.18
C GLN A 794 -3.21 -6.61 -22.56
N VAL A 795 -2.37 -7.29 -23.35
CA VAL A 795 -1.10 -6.78 -23.89
C VAL A 795 -1.02 -7.18 -25.36
N THR A 796 -0.85 -6.21 -26.26
CA THR A 796 -0.90 -6.45 -27.71
C THR A 796 0.51 -6.67 -28.27
N LYS A 797 0.83 -7.92 -28.58
CA LYS A 797 2.07 -8.34 -29.25
C LYS A 797 2.05 -7.92 -30.73
N ILE A 798 3.14 -7.33 -31.22
CA ILE A 798 3.23 -6.85 -32.61
C ILE A 798 3.98 -7.84 -33.50
N ALA A 799 5.14 -8.33 -33.05
CA ALA A 799 6.04 -9.19 -33.81
C ALA A 799 6.84 -10.15 -32.89
N GLN A 800 7.51 -11.13 -33.49
CA GLN A 800 8.48 -12.02 -32.83
C GLN A 800 9.55 -12.47 -33.82
N GLY A 801 10.80 -12.61 -33.37
CA GLY A 801 11.91 -13.10 -34.19
C GLY A 801 12.15 -12.25 -35.45
N ASP A 802 12.43 -12.92 -36.57
CA ASP A 802 12.80 -12.34 -37.88
C ASP A 802 11.76 -11.36 -38.50
N GLU A 803 10.59 -11.19 -37.86
CA GLU A 803 9.57 -10.22 -38.27
C GLU A 803 9.79 -8.80 -37.69
N VAL A 804 10.76 -8.62 -36.78
CA VAL A 804 11.11 -7.32 -36.20
C VAL A 804 11.76 -6.39 -37.23
N LYS A 805 11.06 -5.29 -37.55
CA LYS A 805 11.44 -4.30 -38.56
C LYS A 805 11.26 -2.87 -38.06
N GLN A 806 12.13 -1.96 -38.50
CA GLN A 806 12.06 -0.53 -38.18
C GLN A 806 10.70 0.06 -38.57
N SER A 807 10.11 -0.43 -39.66
CA SER A 807 8.78 -0.04 -40.14
C SER A 807 7.61 -0.36 -39.19
N LEU A 808 7.85 -1.04 -38.06
CA LEU A 808 6.87 -1.25 -36.97
C LEU A 808 6.88 -0.11 -35.93
N LEU A 809 7.89 0.76 -35.93
CA LEU A 809 8.01 1.89 -34.99
C LEU A 809 7.38 3.15 -35.61
N ASP A 810 6.14 3.50 -35.25
CA ASP A 810 5.56 4.81 -35.61
C ASP A 810 6.17 5.89 -34.70
N SER A 811 6.76 6.93 -35.30
CA SER A 811 7.33 8.10 -34.62
C SER A 811 6.39 8.79 -33.61
N LYS A 812 5.08 8.48 -33.59
CA LYS A 812 4.11 9.04 -32.63
C LYS A 812 3.94 8.23 -31.35
N ASP A 813 4.29 6.95 -31.34
CA ASP A 813 4.02 6.02 -30.23
C ASP A 813 5.33 5.49 -29.61
N ALA A 814 5.20 4.82 -28.46
CA ALA A 814 6.31 4.19 -27.73
C ALA A 814 6.19 2.65 -27.74
N PHE A 815 7.34 1.98 -27.78
CA PHE A 815 7.43 0.55 -28.04
C PHE A 815 8.40 -0.12 -27.06
N ILE A 816 8.02 -1.30 -26.54
CA ILE A 816 8.90 -2.10 -25.68
C ILE A 816 9.47 -3.26 -26.50
N LEU A 817 10.80 -3.35 -26.52
CA LEU A 817 11.60 -4.44 -27.06
C LEU A 817 12.19 -5.25 -25.89
N ASP A 818 11.82 -6.52 -25.81
CA ASP A 818 12.31 -7.47 -24.82
C ASP A 818 13.41 -8.34 -25.46
N ALA A 819 14.67 -8.01 -25.14
CA ALA A 819 15.85 -8.64 -25.70
C ALA A 819 16.35 -9.85 -24.87
N VAL A 820 15.53 -10.36 -23.93
CA VAL A 820 15.77 -11.55 -23.09
C VAL A 820 17.05 -11.47 -22.23
N ASN A 821 18.23 -11.65 -22.83
CA ASN A 821 19.54 -11.50 -22.20
C ASN A 821 20.11 -10.08 -22.36
N GLY A 822 19.63 -9.31 -23.34
CA GLY A 822 20.12 -7.96 -23.66
C GLY A 822 19.51 -6.82 -22.82
N GLY A 823 18.62 -7.14 -21.87
CA GLY A 823 17.79 -6.16 -21.15
C GLY A 823 16.50 -5.79 -21.87
N ILE A 824 15.74 -4.86 -21.31
CA ILE A 824 14.54 -4.28 -21.94
C ILE A 824 14.89 -2.89 -22.50
N TYR A 825 14.47 -2.63 -23.73
CA TYR A 825 14.57 -1.32 -24.35
C TYR A 825 13.18 -0.72 -24.53
N VAL A 826 12.98 0.52 -24.08
CA VAL A 826 11.77 1.29 -24.33
C VAL A 826 12.11 2.40 -25.31
N TRP A 827 11.79 2.17 -26.58
CA TRP A 827 11.97 3.16 -27.66
C TRP A 827 10.79 4.11 -27.68
N VAL A 828 11.07 5.40 -27.86
CA VAL A 828 10.07 6.45 -27.83
C VAL A 828 10.20 7.36 -29.04
N GLY A 829 9.10 7.48 -29.79
CA GLY A 829 9.01 8.30 -30.97
C GLY A 829 9.19 9.81 -30.71
N LYS A 830 9.69 10.51 -31.72
CA LYS A 830 9.94 11.96 -31.74
C LYS A 830 8.65 12.79 -31.73
N GLY A 831 7.55 12.20 -32.18
CA GLY A 831 6.18 12.73 -32.12
C GLY A 831 5.41 12.33 -30.86
N CYS A 832 5.98 11.54 -29.94
CA CYS A 832 5.38 11.32 -28.63
C CYS A 832 5.34 12.62 -27.81
N THR A 833 4.31 12.75 -26.98
CA THR A 833 4.17 13.87 -26.03
C THR A 833 5.33 13.89 -25.01
N VAL A 834 5.50 15.00 -24.28
CA VAL A 834 6.52 15.10 -23.22
C VAL A 834 6.21 14.10 -22.10
N GLU A 835 4.92 13.90 -21.84
CA GLU A 835 4.37 13.06 -20.77
C GLU A 835 4.37 11.56 -21.12
N GLU A 836 4.42 11.22 -22.41
CA GLU A 836 4.78 9.87 -22.88
C GLU A 836 6.30 9.65 -22.79
N ARG A 837 7.11 10.65 -23.20
CA ARG A 837 8.58 10.58 -23.11
C ARG A 837 9.12 10.49 -21.69
N SER A 838 8.42 11.01 -20.68
CA SER A 838 8.81 10.94 -19.27
C SER A 838 8.41 9.62 -18.58
N ARG A 839 7.42 8.87 -19.11
CA ARG A 839 6.94 7.61 -18.50
C ARG A 839 7.58 6.34 -19.05
N ALA A 840 8.46 6.44 -20.06
CA ALA A 840 9.15 5.30 -20.66
C ALA A 840 9.76 4.32 -19.65
N PHE A 841 10.43 4.83 -18.60
CA PHE A 841 11.01 3.99 -17.53
C PHE A 841 9.95 3.28 -16.69
N GLN A 842 8.82 3.94 -16.39
CA GLN A 842 7.70 3.34 -15.65
C GLN A 842 7.05 2.21 -16.45
N TRP A 843 6.97 2.34 -17.78
CA TRP A 843 6.47 1.29 -18.66
C TRP A 843 7.41 0.08 -18.71
N GLY A 844 8.73 0.30 -18.78
CA GLY A 844 9.73 -0.78 -18.68
C GLY A 844 9.68 -1.51 -17.33
N GLN A 845 9.49 -0.79 -16.21
CA GLN A 845 9.29 -1.38 -14.88
C GLN A 845 7.96 -2.15 -14.78
N THR A 846 6.89 -1.61 -15.35
CA THR A 846 5.59 -2.30 -15.42
C THR A 846 5.69 -3.58 -16.24
N TYR A 847 6.44 -3.54 -17.35
CA TYR A 847 6.72 -4.70 -18.19
C TYR A 847 7.53 -5.77 -17.46
N LEU A 848 8.61 -5.41 -16.74
CA LEU A 848 9.36 -6.35 -15.89
C LEU A 848 8.43 -7.14 -14.96
N TYR A 849 7.53 -6.42 -14.27
CA TYR A 849 6.59 -7.00 -13.32
C TYR A 849 5.53 -7.89 -14.00
N VAL A 850 4.92 -7.42 -15.09
CA VAL A 850 3.85 -8.16 -15.81
C VAL A 850 4.41 -9.39 -16.55
N SER A 851 5.62 -9.29 -17.11
CA SER A 851 6.31 -10.39 -17.80
C SER A 851 7.06 -11.34 -16.85
N ASN A 852 7.01 -11.10 -15.53
CA ASN A 852 7.67 -11.90 -14.49
C ASN A 852 9.19 -12.07 -14.74
N LEU A 853 9.85 -11.01 -15.19
CA LEU A 853 11.29 -10.95 -15.40
C LEU A 853 12.01 -10.55 -14.09
N PRO A 854 13.29 -10.94 -13.91
CA PRO A 854 14.02 -10.63 -12.67
C PRO A 854 14.14 -9.13 -12.37
N SER A 855 14.05 -8.75 -11.09
CA SER A 855 14.12 -7.35 -10.62
C SER A 855 15.50 -6.68 -10.79
N TRP A 856 16.51 -7.45 -11.20
CA TRP A 856 17.84 -6.98 -11.57
C TRP A 856 18.05 -6.86 -13.10
N THR A 857 17.07 -7.23 -13.92
CA THR A 857 17.15 -7.05 -15.38
C THR A 857 17.18 -5.56 -15.73
N THR A 858 18.09 -5.19 -16.63
CA THR A 858 18.29 -3.80 -17.05
C THR A 858 17.12 -3.26 -17.88
N VAL A 859 16.83 -1.97 -17.70
CA VAL A 859 15.83 -1.22 -18.47
C VAL A 859 16.51 0.01 -19.04
N THR A 860 16.43 0.19 -20.35
CA THR A 860 17.10 1.25 -21.12
C THR A 860 16.05 2.06 -21.88
N ARG A 861 16.01 3.38 -21.68
CA ARG A 861 15.20 4.31 -22.49
C ARG A 861 15.96 4.65 -23.77
N VAL A 862 15.28 4.66 -24.91
CA VAL A 862 15.83 4.98 -26.23
C VAL A 862 14.94 6.02 -26.91
N LEU A 863 15.54 7.00 -27.57
CA LEU A 863 14.83 8.07 -28.29
C LEU A 863 15.01 7.93 -29.80
N GLU A 864 13.96 8.23 -30.57
CA GLU A 864 14.02 8.28 -32.03
C GLU A 864 15.12 9.23 -32.52
N SER A 865 15.94 8.78 -33.48
CA SER A 865 17.12 9.46 -34.03
C SER A 865 18.37 9.50 -33.12
N VAL A 866 18.34 8.90 -31.93
CA VAL A 866 19.48 8.81 -30.99
C VAL A 866 19.69 7.36 -30.51
N GLU A 867 19.40 6.38 -31.38
CA GLU A 867 19.40 4.97 -30.99
C GLU A 867 20.81 4.38 -30.80
N PRO A 868 21.11 3.72 -29.67
CA PRO A 868 22.40 3.07 -29.45
C PRO A 868 22.55 1.81 -30.31
N GLN A 869 23.79 1.38 -30.54
CA GLN A 869 24.08 0.15 -31.31
C GLN A 869 23.43 -1.09 -30.68
N MET A 870 23.41 -1.17 -29.34
CA MET A 870 22.75 -2.25 -28.58
C MET A 870 21.23 -2.32 -28.77
N PHE A 871 20.60 -1.27 -29.30
CA PHE A 871 19.19 -1.27 -29.69
C PHE A 871 19.01 -1.54 -31.20
N THR A 872 19.80 -0.86 -32.06
CA THR A 872 19.66 -1.00 -33.52
C THR A 872 20.08 -2.36 -34.06
N GLN A 873 20.87 -3.15 -33.30
CA GLN A 873 21.24 -4.52 -33.69
C GLN A 873 20.05 -5.49 -33.80
N TRP A 874 18.89 -5.17 -33.19
CA TRP A 874 17.70 -6.03 -33.19
C TRP A 874 16.76 -5.83 -34.40
N PHE A 875 17.12 -4.98 -35.36
CA PHE A 875 16.29 -4.63 -36.52
C PHE A 875 17.04 -4.88 -37.84
N ASP A 876 16.57 -5.83 -38.66
CA ASP A 876 17.28 -6.28 -39.87
C ASP A 876 17.24 -5.24 -41.03
N ASP A 877 16.35 -4.24 -40.97
CA ASP A 877 16.12 -3.22 -42.01
C ASP A 877 16.44 -1.76 -41.60
N TRP A 878 17.18 -1.53 -40.51
CA TRP A 878 17.39 -0.16 -39.98
C TRP A 878 18.09 0.80 -40.96
N HIS A 879 17.47 1.95 -41.25
CA HIS A 879 17.90 2.94 -42.24
C HIS A 879 18.08 4.36 -41.65
N GLY A 880 18.63 4.44 -40.43
CA GLY A 880 19.17 5.68 -39.85
C GLY A 880 20.56 6.07 -40.36
N ALA A 881 20.96 7.34 -40.18
CA ALA A 881 22.20 7.88 -40.71
C ALA A 881 23.46 7.23 -40.09
N LYS A 882 24.20 6.45 -40.89
CA LYS A 882 25.47 5.83 -40.50
C LYS A 882 26.59 6.88 -40.32
N LYS A 883 26.59 7.61 -39.20
CA LYS A 883 27.86 8.04 -38.58
C LYS A 883 28.69 6.77 -38.41
N LYS A 884 29.86 6.74 -39.05
CA LYS A 884 30.70 5.55 -39.13
C LYS A 884 31.44 5.38 -37.80
N ALA A 885 30.73 4.86 -36.80
CA ALA A 885 31.30 4.56 -35.49
C ALA A 885 32.57 3.73 -35.65
N GLU A 886 33.66 4.21 -35.06
CA GLU A 886 34.91 3.47 -35.00
C GLU A 886 34.71 2.25 -34.09
N PHE A 887 35.11 1.07 -34.56
CA PHE A 887 34.86 -0.15 -33.81
C PHE A 887 35.77 -0.18 -32.58
N VAL A 888 35.15 -0.08 -31.39
CA VAL A 888 35.84 -0.23 -30.11
C VAL A 888 35.99 -1.73 -29.81
N PRO A 889 37.22 -2.27 -29.72
CA PRO A 889 37.43 -3.70 -29.47
C PRO A 889 37.11 -4.06 -28.02
N ARG A 890 36.54 -5.26 -27.81
CA ARG A 890 35.98 -5.70 -26.52
C ARG A 890 36.73 -6.92 -25.99
N LEU A 891 37.12 -6.90 -24.71
CA LEU A 891 37.82 -7.99 -24.03
C LEU A 891 36.84 -8.78 -23.15
N PHE A 892 36.98 -10.11 -23.15
CA PHE A 892 36.20 -11.03 -22.33
C PHE A 892 37.13 -12.02 -21.61
N GLN A 893 36.77 -12.45 -20.41
CA GLN A 893 37.38 -13.58 -19.69
C GLN A 893 36.55 -14.85 -19.93
N CYS A 894 37.19 -16.01 -19.99
CA CYS A 894 36.58 -17.33 -20.01
C CYS A 894 37.22 -18.20 -18.91
N SER A 895 36.44 -18.57 -17.89
CA SER A 895 36.92 -19.35 -16.72
C SER A 895 35.92 -20.45 -16.36
N ASN A 896 36.39 -21.63 -15.93
CA ASN A 896 35.52 -22.78 -15.62
C ASN A 896 35.41 -23.15 -14.12
N GLU A 897 36.03 -22.37 -13.22
CA GLU A 897 36.16 -22.65 -11.78
C GLU A 897 34.85 -22.94 -11.02
N THR A 898 33.69 -22.48 -11.53
CA THR A 898 32.38 -22.71 -10.89
C THR A 898 31.79 -24.11 -11.17
N GLY A 899 32.46 -24.93 -11.97
CA GLY A 899 31.91 -26.17 -12.54
C GLY A 899 31.05 -25.93 -13.79
N LYS A 900 30.96 -24.68 -14.25
CA LYS A 900 30.46 -24.26 -15.56
C LYS A 900 31.39 -23.20 -16.13
N LEU A 901 31.53 -23.19 -17.45
CA LEU A 901 32.21 -22.11 -18.16
C LEU A 901 31.36 -20.83 -18.07
N VAL A 902 31.96 -19.75 -17.60
CA VAL A 902 31.35 -18.41 -17.54
C VAL A 902 32.19 -17.46 -18.41
N ILE A 903 31.50 -16.54 -19.09
CA ILE A 903 32.10 -15.51 -19.96
C ILE A 903 31.70 -14.15 -19.41
N GLU A 904 32.67 -13.31 -19.06
CA GLU A 904 32.46 -11.97 -18.49
C GLU A 904 33.21 -10.91 -19.32
N GLU A 905 32.61 -9.73 -19.53
CA GLU A 905 33.23 -8.62 -20.27
C GLU A 905 34.09 -7.73 -19.37
N ILE A 906 35.23 -7.27 -19.87
CA ILE A 906 36.11 -6.29 -19.24
C ILE A 906 36.07 -5.01 -20.08
N ALA A 907 35.44 -3.96 -19.56
CA ALA A 907 35.35 -2.66 -20.21
C ALA A 907 36.59 -1.79 -19.91
N GLY A 908 37.14 -1.12 -20.93
CA GLY A 908 38.26 -0.19 -20.77
C GLY A 908 39.55 -0.87 -20.26
N TYR A 909 39.87 -2.05 -20.79
CA TYR A 909 40.94 -2.93 -20.32
C TYR A 909 42.36 -2.37 -20.50
N GLU A 910 43.24 -2.76 -19.59
CA GLU A 910 44.68 -2.50 -19.59
C GLU A 910 45.45 -3.84 -19.64
N GLN A 911 46.78 -3.82 -19.84
CA GLN A 911 47.56 -5.06 -19.88
C GLN A 911 47.46 -5.86 -18.56
N GLU A 912 47.19 -5.18 -17.44
CA GLU A 912 47.02 -5.79 -16.12
C GLU A 912 45.78 -6.71 -16.01
N ASP A 913 44.80 -6.56 -16.90
CA ASP A 913 43.57 -7.38 -16.91
C ASP A 913 43.75 -8.76 -17.59
N LEU A 914 44.92 -9.02 -18.19
CA LEU A 914 45.28 -10.32 -18.81
C LEU A 914 45.70 -11.35 -17.76
N ASP A 915 44.71 -12.09 -17.26
CA ASP A 915 44.88 -13.05 -16.17
C ASP A 915 45.60 -14.33 -16.62
N GLY A 916 46.88 -14.46 -16.25
CA GLY A 916 47.74 -15.56 -16.67
C GLY A 916 47.34 -16.95 -16.18
N ASP A 917 46.39 -17.06 -15.25
CA ASP A 917 45.83 -18.34 -14.78
C ASP A 917 44.46 -18.68 -15.45
N ASP A 918 43.93 -17.87 -16.39
CA ASP A 918 42.66 -18.06 -17.15
C ASP A 918 42.84 -17.89 -18.70
N VAL A 919 41.76 -17.99 -19.49
CA VAL A 919 41.73 -17.68 -20.94
C VAL A 919 40.98 -16.37 -21.20
N MET A 920 41.46 -15.57 -22.15
CA MET A 920 40.90 -14.27 -22.53
C MET A 920 40.53 -14.24 -24.02
N VAL A 921 39.45 -13.56 -24.39
CA VAL A 921 38.98 -13.40 -25.77
C VAL A 921 38.84 -11.92 -26.09
N LEU A 922 39.53 -11.43 -27.13
CA LEU A 922 39.51 -10.03 -27.57
C LEU A 922 38.91 -9.95 -28.97
N ASP A 923 37.71 -9.37 -29.09
CA ASP A 923 37.07 -9.10 -30.38
C ASP A 923 37.65 -7.81 -30.98
N ALA A 924 38.42 -7.96 -32.05
CA ALA A 924 38.99 -6.89 -32.88
C ALA A 924 38.36 -6.85 -34.29
N LEU A 925 37.04 -7.07 -34.38
CA LEU A 925 36.17 -7.01 -35.58
C LEU A 925 36.45 -8.05 -36.65
N ASN A 926 37.65 -7.97 -37.26
CA ASN A 926 38.13 -8.83 -38.33
C ASN A 926 39.01 -9.97 -37.81
N ILE A 927 39.56 -9.84 -36.59
CA ILE A 927 40.29 -10.89 -35.90
C ILE A 927 39.69 -11.01 -34.50
N ILE A 928 39.44 -12.24 -34.06
CA ILE A 928 39.13 -12.54 -32.65
C ILE A 928 40.36 -13.22 -32.07
N TYR A 929 41.02 -12.53 -31.15
CA TYR A 929 42.21 -13.07 -30.49
C TYR A 929 41.79 -13.92 -29.29
N VAL A 930 42.31 -15.15 -29.21
CA VAL A 930 42.16 -16.03 -28.06
C VAL A 930 43.49 -16.05 -27.32
N TRP A 931 43.64 -15.18 -26.32
CA TRP A 931 44.85 -15.09 -25.52
C TRP A 931 44.80 -16.11 -24.38
N VAL A 932 45.86 -16.90 -24.25
CA VAL A 932 45.91 -18.09 -23.39
C VAL A 932 46.97 -17.91 -22.31
N GLY A 933 46.52 -17.79 -21.06
CA GLY A 933 47.39 -17.70 -19.89
C GLY A 933 48.27 -18.94 -19.70
N ALA A 934 49.50 -18.74 -19.20
CA ALA A 934 50.45 -19.82 -18.97
C ALA A 934 49.93 -20.85 -17.94
N GLY A 935 49.25 -20.38 -16.89
CA GLY A 935 48.64 -21.21 -15.84
C GLY A 935 47.28 -21.82 -16.18
N ALA A 936 46.56 -21.26 -17.17
CA ALA A 936 45.19 -21.68 -17.53
C ALA A 936 45.04 -23.20 -17.76
N ASN A 937 43.90 -23.77 -17.40
CA ASN A 937 43.79 -25.22 -17.27
C ASN A 937 43.57 -25.94 -18.61
N LYS A 938 43.71 -27.28 -18.61
CA LYS A 938 43.64 -28.10 -19.84
C LYS A 938 42.25 -28.17 -20.48
N GLU A 939 41.20 -27.88 -19.73
CA GLU A 939 39.83 -27.88 -20.22
C GLU A 939 39.47 -26.50 -20.78
N GLU A 940 39.85 -25.41 -20.08
CA GLU A 940 39.77 -24.04 -20.60
C GLU A 940 40.53 -23.90 -21.92
N LYS A 941 41.78 -24.37 -21.98
CA LYS A 941 42.59 -24.38 -23.21
C LYS A 941 41.99 -25.20 -24.36
N LYS A 942 41.06 -26.11 -24.08
CA LYS A 942 40.36 -26.93 -25.08
C LYS A 942 38.98 -26.37 -25.45
N GLU A 943 38.32 -25.70 -24.53
CA GLU A 943 37.03 -25.03 -24.75
C GLU A 943 37.23 -23.62 -25.36
N ALA A 944 38.42 -23.03 -25.28
CA ALA A 944 38.75 -21.70 -25.79
C ALA A 944 38.37 -21.49 -27.26
N GLU A 945 38.86 -22.34 -28.17
CA GLU A 945 38.54 -22.26 -29.60
C GLU A 945 37.04 -22.51 -29.88
N LYS A 946 36.44 -23.47 -29.16
CA LYS A 946 35.00 -23.75 -29.19
C LYS A 946 34.17 -22.56 -28.70
N THR A 947 34.70 -21.76 -27.77
CA THR A 947 34.04 -20.57 -27.21
C THR A 947 34.11 -19.41 -28.17
N ALA A 948 35.28 -19.15 -28.77
CA ALA A 948 35.41 -18.16 -29.84
C ALA A 948 34.60 -18.52 -31.10
N GLN A 949 34.54 -19.80 -31.47
CA GLN A 949 33.69 -20.29 -32.57
C GLN A 949 32.20 -20.25 -32.20
N GLY A 950 31.85 -20.51 -30.94
CA GLY A 950 30.49 -20.33 -30.42
C GLY A 950 30.05 -18.87 -30.47
N TYR A 951 30.93 -17.95 -30.08
CA TYR A 951 30.72 -16.49 -30.19
C TYR A 951 30.51 -16.07 -31.65
N LEU A 952 31.32 -16.54 -32.60
CA LEU A 952 31.12 -16.30 -34.03
C LEU A 952 29.79 -16.84 -34.57
N ASN A 953 29.31 -17.96 -34.03
CA ASN A 953 28.08 -18.62 -34.50
C ASN A 953 26.80 -18.01 -33.86
N ASN A 954 26.90 -17.46 -32.65
CA ASN A 954 25.78 -16.84 -31.92
C ASN A 954 25.76 -15.30 -31.96
N SER A 955 26.76 -14.62 -32.54
CA SER A 955 26.74 -13.15 -32.59
C SER A 955 25.70 -12.63 -33.60
N GLU A 956 24.70 -11.88 -33.11
CA GLU A 956 23.65 -11.22 -33.90
C GLU A 956 24.21 -10.37 -35.06
N VAL A 957 25.40 -9.80 -34.89
CA VAL A 957 26.14 -9.12 -35.95
C VAL A 957 26.67 -10.14 -36.97
N LYS A 958 26.03 -10.24 -38.14
CA LYS A 958 26.48 -11.03 -39.31
C LYS A 958 27.90 -10.62 -39.75
N ARG A 959 28.93 -11.24 -39.16
CA ARG A 959 30.37 -10.95 -39.38
C ARG A 959 30.78 -11.18 -40.84
N HIS A 960 31.84 -10.50 -41.28
CA HIS A 960 32.35 -10.66 -42.64
C HIS A 960 32.93 -12.07 -42.85
N LYS A 961 32.80 -12.64 -44.05
CA LYS A 961 33.35 -13.97 -44.46
C LYS A 961 34.90 -14.05 -44.49
N LYS A 962 35.58 -13.16 -43.77
CA LYS A 962 37.05 -13.11 -43.58
C LYS A 962 37.45 -12.92 -42.10
N THR A 963 36.50 -12.97 -41.15
CA THR A 963 36.85 -12.92 -39.73
C THR A 963 37.60 -14.20 -39.35
N VAL A 964 38.76 -14.07 -38.70
CA VAL A 964 39.66 -15.18 -38.31
C VAL A 964 39.79 -15.23 -36.80
N ILE A 965 39.91 -16.44 -36.23
CA ILE A 965 40.33 -16.63 -34.83
C ILE A 965 41.85 -16.79 -34.80
N GLU A 966 42.55 -15.98 -34.02
CA GLU A 966 44.01 -16.05 -33.84
C GLU A 966 44.33 -16.41 -32.37
N THR A 967 44.80 -17.63 -32.12
CA THR A 967 45.21 -18.06 -30.78
C THR A 967 46.60 -17.52 -30.45
N VAL A 968 46.73 -16.85 -29.31
CA VAL A 968 47.94 -16.18 -28.83
C VAL A 968 48.29 -16.72 -27.44
N PHE A 969 49.57 -17.01 -27.17
CA PHE A 969 50.02 -17.51 -25.88
C PHE A 969 50.70 -16.42 -25.05
N GLN A 970 50.57 -16.48 -23.73
CA GLN A 970 51.21 -15.54 -22.81
C GLN A 970 52.74 -15.54 -22.99
N GLY A 971 53.30 -14.37 -23.32
CA GLY A 971 54.72 -14.18 -23.65
C GLY A 971 55.07 -14.31 -25.14
N GLU A 972 54.15 -14.74 -25.98
CA GLU A 972 54.29 -14.84 -27.45
C GLU A 972 53.39 -13.82 -28.18
N GLU A 973 52.97 -12.74 -27.52
CA GLU A 973 51.94 -11.85 -28.06
C GLU A 973 52.39 -11.06 -29.30
N THR A 974 51.55 -11.08 -30.34
CA THR A 974 51.87 -10.49 -31.64
C THR A 974 51.85 -8.95 -31.60
N PRO A 975 52.68 -8.24 -32.40
CA PRO A 975 52.69 -6.78 -32.47
C PRO A 975 51.37 -6.15 -32.96
N THR A 976 50.43 -6.96 -33.46
CA THR A 976 49.04 -6.60 -33.77
C THR A 976 48.16 -6.67 -32.54
N PHE A 977 48.21 -7.76 -31.76
CA PHE A 977 47.48 -7.89 -30.49
C PHE A 977 47.83 -6.78 -29.49
N LYS A 978 49.12 -6.48 -29.33
CA LYS A 978 49.63 -5.48 -28.36
C LYS A 978 49.08 -4.06 -28.57
N LYS A 979 48.61 -3.72 -29.77
CA LYS A 979 48.09 -2.37 -30.11
C LYS A 979 46.71 -2.06 -29.56
N PHE A 980 45.97 -3.06 -29.09
CA PHE A 980 44.64 -2.85 -28.51
C PHE A 980 44.68 -2.43 -27.04
N PHE A 981 45.85 -2.47 -26.40
CA PHE A 981 46.05 -2.05 -25.01
C PHE A 981 46.66 -0.64 -24.97
N PRO A 982 46.18 0.29 -24.13
CA PRO A 982 46.68 1.67 -24.08
C PRO A 982 48.17 1.81 -23.78
N ALA A 983 48.73 0.84 -23.04
CA ALA A 983 50.16 0.69 -22.79
C ALA A 983 50.52 -0.81 -22.72
N TRP A 984 51.77 -1.15 -23.06
CA TRP A 984 52.27 -2.52 -22.99
C TRP A 984 53.73 -2.56 -22.52
N ASP A 985 53.98 -3.13 -21.34
CA ASP A 985 55.31 -3.46 -20.84
C ASP A 985 55.71 -4.90 -21.23
N GLU A 986 56.79 -4.98 -21.99
CA GLU A 986 57.47 -6.22 -22.36
C GLU A 986 58.04 -6.99 -21.15
N LYS A 987 58.19 -6.38 -19.96
CA LYS A 987 58.80 -7.03 -18.79
C LYS A 987 57.78 -7.61 -17.80
N MET A 988 56.52 -7.16 -17.84
CA MET A 988 55.45 -7.56 -16.91
C MET A 988 55.40 -9.08 -16.68
N PHE A 989 55.31 -9.88 -17.74
CA PHE A 989 55.26 -11.34 -17.65
C PHE A 989 56.64 -12.01 -17.58
N LYS A 990 57.74 -11.32 -17.96
CA LYS A 990 59.10 -11.90 -17.99
C LYS A 990 59.68 -12.16 -16.59
N ASN A 991 59.18 -11.48 -15.56
CA ASN A 991 59.57 -11.72 -14.16
C ASN A 991 58.81 -12.89 -13.48
N SER A 992 57.96 -13.62 -14.21
CA SER A 992 57.12 -14.71 -13.68
C SER A 992 57.87 -16.02 -13.33
N ALA A 993 59.20 -16.04 -13.38
CA ALA A 993 60.03 -17.16 -12.94
C ALA A 993 59.82 -17.44 -11.43
N ARG A 994 58.89 -18.36 -11.11
CA ARG A 994 58.46 -18.75 -9.75
C ARG A 994 59.57 -19.47 -8.95
N SER A 995 60.64 -18.76 -8.61
CA SER A 995 61.66 -19.19 -7.64
C SER A 995 61.35 -18.62 -6.25
N ALA A 996 61.23 -19.50 -5.26
CA ALA A 996 60.95 -19.10 -3.87
C ALA A 996 62.04 -18.19 -3.24
N ALA A 997 63.24 -18.15 -3.83
CA ALA A 997 64.33 -17.29 -3.37
C ALA A 997 64.00 -15.79 -3.51
N ASN A 998 63.32 -15.37 -4.60
CA ASN A 998 63.05 -13.94 -4.83
C ASN A 998 62.00 -13.37 -3.87
N MET A 999 61.00 -14.16 -3.45
CA MET A 999 60.02 -13.71 -2.44
C MET A 999 60.67 -13.41 -1.08
N ARG A 1000 61.74 -14.10 -0.67
CA ARG A 1000 62.46 -13.76 0.57
C ARG A 1000 63.18 -12.41 0.48
N LYS A 1001 63.68 -12.04 -0.70
CA LYS A 1001 64.45 -10.81 -0.91
C LYS A 1001 63.59 -9.53 -0.97
N LEU A 1002 62.29 -9.69 -1.23
CA LEU A 1002 61.27 -8.62 -1.30
C LEU A 1002 60.45 -8.45 -0.01
N LEU A 1003 60.69 -9.28 1.02
CA LEU A 1003 59.89 -9.28 2.27
C LEU A 1003 60.71 -8.93 3.53
N PHE A 1004 62.03 -8.79 3.43
CA PHE A 1004 62.94 -8.68 4.57
C PHE A 1004 64.14 -7.75 4.33
N ASN A 1005 63.97 -6.71 3.51
CA ASN A 1005 64.97 -5.68 3.25
C ASN A 1005 64.26 -4.36 2.93
#